data_AF-A0A813E758-F1
#
_entry.id   AF-A0A813E758-F1
#
_cell.length_a   1.000
_cell.length_b   1.000
_cell.length_c   1.000
_cell.angle_alpha   90.00
_cell.angle_beta   90.00
_cell.angle_gamma   90.00
#
_symmetry.space_group_name_H-M   'P 1'
#
loop_
_entity.id
_entity.type
_entity.pdbx_description
1 polymer ?
#
loop_
_entity_poly.entity_id
_entity_poly.type
_entity_poly.pdbx_seq_one_letter_code
_entity_poly.pdbx_strand_id
1 'polypeptide(L)'
;MPGDSYGERRPRSAGAGTTPKQRAIYCEALVPEEGSGNNKLAGPSVGSEIRSARESRPVSASLFSARRRPPPGPTVLVNKPPTRYTDVDPKVCEAHKTVPGRAPRRVRIERLRRQYEAQDISALLLQRGVDYSDPGFKKQSALPLEPFDDTEYDVRSPQEWLQLGIDPRQGLFRPLQAKAFWSNAEGQGFWRKALVNHYDEKADRFEVKWDEPLPEEFAPKEGAKANERATVKDELDVQMPRLRVLFAAEDPLVFADRVAAACATRRSAEIMIRYNFYIDNMPTEDVQQLNTDQCEWLKDAVKLQPGSDVQSSDVQAVLHEVQLDFARTMNRVTFDTHTLRCAPGDALFSVCEAALMSPVAKALLLPGQPGGRQPAPLHGLLSIPHHDFAETFASLCFATLRVRSEVVFALQGVKANCEKTVAKECVFFLDFKRPLRIDEYRQMYRAATGQASLDLKEVWTASLHQIVTREFENVGKGWFNIQDQSQDLYRQGKLRRFLVLVRLIMQDTLCRIARDSVSALVRTVERLAPVSTRVESVSGASCNYRAGTDAHLRVPPQAFLLEVRAEEASTGHSGGFIFPTEPRRFIQATLDAYDAGLQVLNEVQPLDRLLIPNLSRLQSDAPSLIETVSAQEPWVTAARSRIEECLEATLSGPEDYLALFQDFEELLCRDPVSFVEEILHDVGDYRPSDEELCQAIYEELANEEKLLLALPEVTDIGIFTIVCKDTRRILAAKHGTAAHLLVEHLVRRMRKQMEDTLSDFQSLLAELCRAPRTAE
;
A
#
# COMPACT_ATOMS: atom_id res chain seq x y z
N MET A 1 -65.30 12.88 71.02
CA MET A 1 -64.19 13.69 71.57
C MET A 1 -64.02 13.31 73.03
N PRO A 2 -62.80 13.20 73.57
CA PRO A 2 -61.55 12.55 73.15
C PRO A 2 -61.28 11.32 74.08
N GLY A 3 -60.19 10.56 74.13
CA GLY A 3 -58.77 10.80 73.88
C GLY A 3 -57.97 9.51 74.18
N ASP A 4 -56.68 9.57 73.88
CA ASP A 4 -55.73 8.47 73.59
C ASP A 4 -55.57 7.34 74.62
N SER A 5 -55.31 6.13 74.13
CA SER A 5 -54.71 5.04 74.90
C SER A 5 -53.55 4.34 74.16
N TYR A 6 -52.42 4.26 74.87
CA TYR A 6 -51.24 3.47 74.57
C TYR A 6 -51.55 1.96 74.60
N GLY A 7 -50.89 1.16 73.77
CA GLY A 7 -50.84 -0.30 73.97
C GLY A 7 -50.37 -1.14 72.78
N GLU A 8 -49.04 -1.27 72.69
CA GLU A 8 -48.29 -2.44 72.20
C GLU A 8 -48.50 -3.02 70.78
N ARG A 9 -47.37 -3.01 70.04
CA ARG A 9 -47.16 -3.58 68.71
C ARG A 9 -47.13 -5.11 68.74
N ARG A 10 -47.98 -5.72 67.91
CA ARG A 10 -47.68 -6.94 67.12
C ARG A 10 -48.24 -6.76 65.71
N PRO A 11 -47.43 -6.81 64.63
CA PRO A 11 -47.97 -7.04 63.31
C PRO A 11 -47.89 -8.52 62.94
N ARG A 12 -49.06 -9.10 62.62
CA ARG A 12 -49.20 -10.36 61.90
C ARG A 12 -49.34 -10.07 60.39
N SER A 13 -48.93 -11.08 59.63
CA SER A 13 -49.15 -11.35 58.20
C SER A 13 -48.44 -10.45 57.18
N ALA A 14 -47.32 -10.97 56.67
CA ALA A 14 -46.76 -10.64 55.37
C ALA A 14 -47.71 -11.11 54.26
N GLY A 15 -48.27 -10.16 53.50
CA GLY A 15 -48.78 -10.41 52.16
C GLY A 15 -47.61 -10.48 51.18
N ALA A 16 -47.57 -11.53 50.38
CA ALA A 16 -46.52 -11.80 49.40
C ALA A 16 -46.38 -10.65 48.38
N GLY A 17 -45.23 -9.97 48.40
CA GLY A 17 -44.82 -9.05 47.35
C GLY A 17 -44.44 -9.81 46.08
N THR A 18 -45.03 -9.41 44.97
CA THR A 18 -44.67 -9.86 43.62
C THR A 18 -43.25 -9.41 43.29
N THR A 19 -42.32 -10.37 43.16
CA THR A 19 -40.96 -10.14 42.65
C THR A 19 -41.00 -9.69 41.19
N PRO A 20 -40.15 -8.72 40.75
CA PRO A 20 -40.05 -8.36 39.35
C PRO A 20 -39.50 -9.56 38.57
N LYS A 21 -40.27 -10.07 37.60
CA LYS A 21 -39.85 -11.17 36.73
C LYS A 21 -38.58 -10.78 35.98
N GLN A 22 -37.48 -11.46 36.26
CA GLN A 22 -36.25 -11.43 35.47
C GLN A 22 -36.62 -11.78 34.02
N ARG A 23 -36.31 -10.89 33.06
CA ARG A 23 -36.58 -11.18 31.64
C ARG A 23 -35.67 -12.32 31.19
N ALA A 24 -36.24 -13.33 30.53
CA ALA A 24 -35.51 -14.52 30.10
C ALA A 24 -34.43 -14.16 29.07
N ILE A 25 -33.31 -14.88 29.13
CA ILE A 25 -32.08 -14.65 28.36
C ILE A 25 -32.31 -14.67 26.84
N TYR A 26 -33.40 -15.30 26.37
CA TYR A 26 -33.72 -15.53 24.96
C TYR A 26 -34.89 -14.73 24.38
N CYS A 27 -35.45 -13.76 25.12
CA CYS A 27 -36.64 -13.03 24.65
C CYS A 27 -36.48 -12.33 23.29
N GLU A 28 -35.25 -12.17 22.77
CA GLU A 28 -34.96 -11.47 21.51
C GLU A 28 -34.65 -12.41 20.33
N ALA A 29 -34.29 -13.66 20.59
CA ALA A 29 -33.88 -14.62 19.56
C ALA A 29 -35.02 -15.56 19.13
N LEU A 30 -36.04 -15.70 19.97
CA LEU A 30 -37.21 -16.55 19.71
C LEU A 30 -38.42 -15.65 19.48
N VAL A 31 -38.73 -15.39 18.21
CA VAL A 31 -40.09 -14.99 17.82
C VAL A 31 -40.95 -16.24 17.99
N PRO A 32 -42.00 -16.24 18.82
CA PRO A 32 -42.93 -17.36 18.84
C PRO A 32 -43.74 -17.28 17.56
N GLU A 33 -43.43 -18.12 16.58
CA GLU A 33 -44.46 -18.51 15.62
C GLU A 33 -45.49 -19.35 16.37
N GLU A 34 -46.76 -18.95 16.26
CA GLU A 34 -47.88 -19.71 16.79
C GLU A 34 -47.96 -21.06 16.06
N GLY A 35 -47.36 -22.09 16.65
CA GLY A 35 -47.34 -23.45 16.12
C GLY A 35 -47.37 -24.49 17.23
N SER A 36 -48.51 -25.17 17.34
CA SER A 36 -48.79 -26.29 18.24
C SER A 36 -47.69 -27.36 18.25
N GLY A 37 -47.24 -27.78 19.44
CA GLY A 37 -46.30 -28.89 19.56
C GLY A 37 -45.76 -29.11 20.97
N ASN A 38 -46.59 -29.71 21.83
CA ASN A 38 -46.18 -30.21 23.13
C ASN A 38 -45.22 -31.40 22.93
N ASN A 39 -43.95 -31.30 23.30
CA ASN A 39 -43.14 -32.48 23.58
C ASN A 39 -42.07 -32.20 24.65
N LYS A 40 -42.32 -32.75 25.83
CA LYS A 40 -41.34 -32.89 26.91
C LYS A 40 -40.39 -34.03 26.55
N LEU A 41 -39.09 -33.75 26.43
CA LEU A 41 -38.05 -34.78 26.45
C LEU A 41 -37.26 -34.62 27.75
N ALA A 42 -37.53 -35.53 28.68
CA ALA A 42 -36.77 -35.74 29.89
C ALA A 42 -35.46 -36.49 29.54
N GLY A 43 -34.31 -35.94 29.92
CA GLY A 43 -33.02 -36.62 29.85
C GLY A 43 -32.77 -37.48 31.10
N PRO A 44 -32.15 -38.66 30.97
CA PRO A 44 -31.83 -39.50 32.12
C PRO A 44 -30.57 -39.01 32.82
N SER A 45 -30.63 -38.97 34.15
CA SER A 45 -29.51 -38.74 35.06
C SER A 45 -28.77 -40.04 35.33
N VAL A 46 -27.45 -40.08 35.09
CA VAL A 46 -26.54 -41.06 35.71
C VAL A 46 -25.23 -40.36 36.02
N GLY A 47 -24.85 -40.36 37.31
CA GLY A 47 -23.52 -39.95 37.77
C GLY A 47 -22.54 -41.12 37.78
N SER A 48 -21.26 -40.83 37.53
CA SER A 48 -20.15 -41.67 37.99
C SER A 48 -18.82 -40.91 37.96
N GLU A 49 -18.06 -41.16 39.01
CA GLU A 49 -16.81 -40.63 39.53
C GLU A 49 -15.62 -40.51 38.55
N ILE A 50 -14.86 -39.41 38.70
CA ILE A 50 -13.54 -39.19 38.10
C ILE A 50 -12.47 -39.65 39.11
N ARG A 51 -11.67 -40.66 38.74
CA ARG A 51 -10.40 -41.00 39.42
C ARG A 51 -9.22 -40.54 38.56
N SER A 52 -8.36 -39.72 39.15
CA SER A 52 -7.12 -39.22 38.57
C SER A 52 -6.07 -40.33 38.39
N ALA A 53 -5.49 -40.43 37.19
CA ALA A 53 -4.31 -41.26 36.93
C ALA A 53 -3.03 -40.42 37.05
N ARG A 54 -2.05 -40.97 37.76
CA ARG A 54 -0.77 -40.37 38.17
C ARG A 54 0.32 -40.82 37.20
N GLU A 55 1.12 -39.87 36.72
CA GLU A 55 2.26 -40.08 35.83
C GLU A 55 3.37 -40.95 36.47
N SER A 56 4.00 -41.82 35.67
CA SER A 56 5.17 -42.61 36.06
C SER A 56 6.39 -42.21 35.22
N ARG A 57 7.53 -41.99 35.89
CA ARG A 57 8.85 -41.69 35.31
C ARG A 57 9.65 -42.98 35.09
N PRO A 58 10.54 -43.05 34.09
CA PRO A 58 11.38 -44.22 33.85
C PRO A 58 12.63 -44.29 34.75
N VAL A 59 13.13 -45.51 34.88
CA VAL A 59 14.20 -46.00 35.77
C VAL A 59 15.59 -45.60 35.27
N SER A 60 16.46 -45.24 36.23
CA SER A 60 17.90 -44.97 36.03
C SER A 60 18.73 -46.26 36.14
N ALA A 61 19.54 -46.55 35.13
CA ALA A 61 20.56 -47.60 35.17
C ALA A 61 21.87 -47.05 35.74
N SER A 62 22.39 -47.71 36.78
CA SER A 62 23.69 -47.44 37.39
C SER A 62 24.76 -48.39 36.87
N LEU A 63 26.02 -48.02 37.15
CA LEU A 63 27.28 -48.78 37.08
C LEU A 63 28.10 -48.57 35.80
N PHE A 64 29.20 -47.79 35.91
CA PHE A 64 30.54 -48.23 35.52
C PHE A 64 31.60 -47.32 36.15
N SER A 65 32.56 -47.95 36.85
CA SER A 65 33.69 -47.32 37.55
C SER A 65 34.89 -47.08 36.63
N ALA A 66 35.69 -46.08 37.00
CA ALA A 66 36.78 -45.48 36.23
C ALA A 66 38.01 -46.38 36.03
N ARG A 67 38.66 -46.26 34.85
CA ARG A 67 40.10 -46.52 34.67
C ARG A 67 40.73 -45.42 33.81
N ARG A 68 41.75 -44.75 34.35
CA ARG A 68 42.64 -43.80 33.66
C ARG A 68 43.60 -44.53 32.72
N ARG A 69 43.92 -43.94 31.55
CA ARG A 69 45.09 -44.26 30.72
C ARG A 69 45.63 -43.02 29.98
N PRO A 70 46.92 -43.04 29.55
CA PRO A 70 47.88 -41.92 29.56
C PRO A 70 47.89 -41.07 28.27
N PRO A 71 48.65 -39.96 28.19
CA PRO A 71 48.57 -39.06 27.03
C PRO A 71 49.32 -39.61 25.79
N PRO A 72 48.92 -39.24 24.56
CA PRO A 72 49.54 -39.71 23.32
C PRO A 72 50.77 -38.87 22.92
N GLY A 73 51.78 -39.55 22.37
CA GLY A 73 52.93 -38.93 21.69
C GLY A 73 52.60 -38.39 20.28
N PRO A 74 53.55 -37.70 19.61
CA PRO A 74 53.28 -36.95 18.38
C PRO A 74 53.17 -37.86 17.14
N THR A 75 52.15 -37.62 16.32
CA THR A 75 51.85 -38.36 15.08
C THR A 75 52.64 -37.78 13.89
N VAL A 76 53.39 -38.65 13.20
CA VAL A 76 54.13 -38.35 11.96
C VAL A 76 53.17 -38.28 10.77
N LEU A 77 53.27 -37.24 9.94
CA LEU A 77 52.51 -37.06 8.69
C LEU A 77 53.14 -37.89 7.56
N VAL A 78 52.39 -38.85 7.01
CA VAL A 78 52.74 -39.55 5.76
C VAL A 78 52.07 -38.82 4.60
N ASN A 79 52.86 -38.24 3.69
CA ASN A 79 52.35 -37.59 2.47
C ASN A 79 52.05 -38.65 1.40
N LYS A 80 50.84 -38.65 0.83
CA LYS A 80 50.44 -39.50 -0.32
C LYS A 80 51.07 -38.97 -1.64
N PRO A 81 51.39 -39.84 -2.62
CA PRO A 81 51.98 -39.45 -3.90
C PRO A 81 50.99 -38.63 -4.77
N PRO A 82 51.49 -37.81 -5.72
CA PRO A 82 50.64 -36.94 -6.54
C PRO A 82 49.79 -37.73 -7.55
N THR A 83 48.46 -37.60 -7.46
CA THR A 83 47.48 -38.17 -8.39
C THR A 83 47.16 -37.22 -9.55
N ARG A 84 46.68 -37.77 -10.68
CA ARG A 84 46.26 -37.01 -11.88
C ARG A 84 44.94 -36.23 -11.70
N TYR A 85 44.24 -36.48 -10.60
CA TYR A 85 42.95 -35.91 -10.22
C TYR A 85 43.00 -35.43 -8.77
N THR A 86 42.05 -34.58 -8.38
CA THR A 86 41.94 -34.06 -7.02
C THR A 86 41.31 -35.09 -6.10
N ASP A 87 41.97 -35.36 -4.98
CA ASP A 87 41.45 -36.24 -3.93
C ASP A 87 40.50 -35.46 -3.02
N VAL A 88 39.20 -35.57 -3.25
CA VAL A 88 38.17 -34.79 -2.53
C VAL A 88 37.64 -35.57 -1.32
N ASP A 89 37.58 -34.90 -0.17
CA ASP A 89 37.03 -35.48 1.06
C ASP A 89 35.49 -35.40 1.14
N PRO A 90 34.82 -36.45 1.62
CA PRO A 90 33.39 -36.43 1.97
C PRO A 90 33.00 -35.24 2.87
N LYS A 91 31.80 -34.69 2.67
CA LYS A 91 31.27 -33.62 3.53
C LYS A 91 30.94 -34.19 4.90
N VAL A 92 31.48 -33.59 5.97
CA VAL A 92 31.24 -34.02 7.36
C VAL A 92 30.87 -32.81 8.21
N CYS A 93 29.70 -32.85 8.84
CA CYS A 93 29.23 -31.84 9.78
C CYS A 93 29.82 -32.08 11.20
N GLU A 94 31.14 -32.01 11.32
CA GLU A 94 31.85 -32.11 12.61
C GLU A 94 32.73 -30.89 12.86
N ALA A 95 32.83 -30.49 14.13
CA ALA A 95 33.66 -29.38 14.57
C ALA A 95 35.13 -29.60 14.17
N HIS A 96 35.77 -28.54 13.64
CA HIS A 96 37.18 -28.58 13.27
C HIS A 96 38.10 -28.85 14.48
N LYS A 97 37.69 -28.42 15.68
CA LYS A 97 38.36 -28.75 16.94
C LYS A 97 37.75 -30.04 17.49
N THR A 98 38.59 -31.01 17.82
CA THR A 98 38.16 -32.29 18.37
C THR A 98 37.51 -32.12 19.74
N VAL A 99 36.26 -32.56 19.88
CA VAL A 99 35.58 -32.60 21.18
C VAL A 99 35.97 -33.90 21.91
N PRO A 100 36.39 -33.83 23.18
CA PRO A 100 36.72 -35.03 23.96
C PRO A 100 35.56 -36.04 23.96
N GLY A 101 35.83 -37.30 23.62
CA GLY A 101 34.83 -38.38 23.56
C GLY A 101 34.20 -38.64 22.19
N ARG A 102 34.39 -37.76 21.20
CA ARG A 102 34.00 -38.01 19.79
C ARG A 102 35.22 -38.35 18.94
N ALA A 103 35.03 -39.14 17.89
CA ALA A 103 36.10 -39.45 16.96
C ALA A 103 36.61 -38.16 16.27
N PRO A 104 37.93 -38.02 16.02
CA PRO A 104 38.44 -36.87 15.27
C PRO A 104 37.86 -36.81 13.86
N ARG A 105 37.58 -35.61 13.37
CA ARG A 105 37.00 -35.36 12.03
C ARG A 105 37.74 -36.09 10.90
N ARG A 106 39.08 -36.13 10.93
CA ARG A 106 39.89 -36.87 9.94
C ARG A 106 39.58 -38.37 9.91
N VAL A 107 39.38 -38.98 11.07
CA VAL A 107 39.03 -40.40 11.18
C VAL A 107 37.62 -40.65 10.65
N ARG A 108 36.69 -39.70 10.86
CA ARG A 108 35.33 -39.80 10.33
C ARG A 108 35.31 -39.71 8.80
N ILE A 109 36.08 -38.77 8.22
CA ILE A 109 36.27 -38.62 6.78
C ILE A 109 36.82 -39.91 6.17
N GLU A 110 37.88 -40.49 6.75
CA GLU A 110 38.49 -41.72 6.23
C GLU A 110 37.53 -42.93 6.35
N ARG A 111 36.75 -43.03 7.43
CA ARG A 111 35.73 -44.08 7.58
C ARG A 111 34.62 -43.96 6.52
N LEU A 112 34.12 -42.75 6.28
CA LEU A 112 33.11 -42.51 5.25
C LEU A 112 33.65 -42.80 3.85
N ARG A 113 34.88 -42.40 3.56
CA ARG A 113 35.54 -42.71 2.29
C ARG A 113 35.62 -44.22 2.03
N ARG A 114 36.08 -45.00 3.00
CA ARG A 114 36.10 -46.48 2.88
C ARG A 114 34.69 -47.07 2.74
N GLN A 115 33.70 -46.46 3.40
CA GLN A 115 32.31 -46.88 3.29
C GLN A 115 31.75 -46.63 1.87
N TYR A 116 32.02 -45.47 1.28
CA TYR A 116 31.56 -45.14 -0.08
C TYR A 116 32.27 -45.99 -1.13
N GLU A 117 33.58 -46.23 -0.98
CA GLU A 117 34.37 -47.09 -1.88
C GLU A 117 33.90 -48.57 -1.84
N ALA A 118 33.44 -49.06 -0.69
CA ALA A 118 32.97 -50.44 -0.51
C ALA A 118 31.59 -50.71 -1.13
N GLN A 119 30.82 -49.67 -1.48
CA GLN A 119 29.47 -49.81 -2.02
C GLN A 119 29.48 -49.85 -3.55
N ASP A 120 28.70 -50.77 -4.12
CA ASP A 120 28.46 -50.84 -5.56
C ASP A 120 27.12 -50.19 -5.94
N ILE A 121 27.19 -49.14 -6.75
CA ILE A 121 26.03 -48.35 -7.17
C ILE A 121 25.07 -49.17 -8.04
N SER A 122 25.58 -50.08 -8.87
CA SER A 122 24.74 -50.92 -9.74
C SER A 122 23.84 -51.85 -8.92
N ALA A 123 24.40 -52.49 -7.89
CA ALA A 123 23.64 -53.31 -6.95
C ALA A 123 22.63 -52.49 -6.12
N LEU A 124 23.00 -51.27 -5.69
CA LEU A 124 22.12 -50.39 -4.92
C LEU A 124 20.91 -49.89 -5.72
N LEU A 125 21.09 -49.64 -7.01
CA LEU A 125 20.02 -49.26 -7.94
C LEU A 125 19.08 -50.44 -8.23
N LEU A 126 19.64 -51.64 -8.43
CA LEU A 126 18.85 -52.85 -8.64
C LEU A 126 17.94 -53.17 -7.44
N GLN A 127 18.44 -53.01 -6.21
CA GLN A 127 17.64 -53.16 -4.98
C GLN A 127 16.46 -52.19 -4.90
N ARG A 128 16.55 -51.03 -5.58
CA ARG A 128 15.50 -50.00 -5.64
C ARG A 128 14.60 -50.11 -6.87
N GLY A 129 14.76 -51.18 -7.65
CA GLY A 129 13.95 -51.44 -8.85
C GLY A 129 14.39 -50.66 -10.09
N VAL A 130 15.61 -50.13 -10.10
CA VAL A 130 16.22 -49.47 -11.27
C VAL A 130 17.25 -50.42 -11.88
N ASP A 131 16.88 -51.08 -12.97
CA ASP A 131 17.76 -52.01 -13.68
C ASP A 131 18.19 -51.44 -15.03
N TYR A 132 19.38 -50.85 -15.06
CA TYR A 132 19.97 -50.34 -16.31
C TYR A 132 20.60 -51.44 -17.18
N SER A 133 20.70 -52.68 -16.69
CA SER A 133 21.21 -53.81 -17.48
C SER A 133 20.15 -54.38 -18.42
N ASP A 134 18.86 -54.14 -18.14
CA ASP A 134 17.74 -54.52 -19.00
C ASP A 134 17.59 -53.54 -20.19
N PRO A 135 17.75 -53.98 -21.45
CA PRO A 135 17.52 -53.14 -22.62
C PRO A 135 16.05 -52.67 -22.75
N GLY A 136 15.11 -53.33 -22.06
CA GLY A 136 13.71 -52.93 -21.97
C GLY A 136 13.47 -51.69 -21.09
N PHE A 137 14.32 -51.44 -20.10
CA PHE A 137 14.09 -50.39 -19.09
C PHE A 137 14.00 -48.97 -19.69
N LYS A 138 14.87 -48.65 -20.65
CA LYS A 138 14.79 -47.35 -21.36
C LYS A 138 13.60 -47.25 -22.31
N LYS A 139 13.15 -48.36 -22.90
CA LYS A 139 12.05 -48.39 -23.88
C LYS A 139 10.67 -48.26 -23.24
N GLN A 140 10.57 -48.47 -21.92
CA GLN A 140 9.31 -48.41 -21.18
C GLN A 140 8.82 -46.98 -20.87
N SER A 141 9.69 -45.97 -20.97
CA SER A 141 9.36 -44.57 -20.65
C SER A 141 9.53 -43.66 -21.86
N ALA A 142 8.55 -42.78 -22.06
CA ALA A 142 8.52 -41.80 -23.14
C ALA A 142 9.11 -40.45 -22.73
N LEU A 143 9.20 -40.15 -21.43
CA LEU A 143 9.73 -38.90 -20.91
C LEU A 143 11.24 -38.98 -20.57
N PRO A 144 11.98 -37.86 -20.73
CA PRO A 144 13.35 -37.74 -20.22
C PRO A 144 13.36 -37.83 -18.68
N LEU A 145 14.47 -38.29 -18.10
CA LEU A 145 14.61 -38.46 -16.65
C LEU A 145 15.08 -37.17 -15.96
N GLU A 146 15.81 -36.34 -16.71
CA GLU A 146 16.48 -35.13 -16.24
C GLU A 146 15.53 -34.11 -15.57
N PRO A 147 14.29 -33.87 -16.06
CA PRO A 147 13.37 -32.93 -15.40
C PRO A 147 12.83 -33.41 -14.05
N PHE A 148 13.02 -34.68 -13.69
CA PHE A 148 12.52 -35.28 -12.45
C PHE A 148 13.60 -35.38 -11.37
N ASP A 149 14.73 -34.70 -11.56
CA ASP A 149 15.82 -34.64 -10.60
C ASP A 149 15.45 -33.78 -9.38
N ASP A 150 15.56 -34.36 -8.20
CA ASP A 150 15.37 -33.64 -6.93
C ASP A 150 16.74 -33.23 -6.37
N THR A 151 16.99 -31.92 -6.36
CA THR A 151 18.26 -31.33 -5.92
C THR A 151 18.43 -31.36 -4.40
N GLU A 152 17.38 -31.63 -3.62
CA GLU A 152 17.48 -31.74 -2.15
C GLU A 152 18.32 -32.94 -1.69
N TYR A 153 18.42 -33.98 -2.53
CA TYR A 153 19.32 -35.11 -2.30
C TYR A 153 20.79 -34.74 -2.54
N ASP A 154 21.08 -33.62 -3.20
CA ASP A 154 22.45 -33.20 -3.49
C ASP A 154 23.08 -32.49 -2.29
N VAL A 155 24.29 -32.91 -1.95
CA VAL A 155 25.02 -32.39 -0.78
C VAL A 155 25.72 -31.07 -1.09
N ARG A 156 25.95 -30.77 -2.37
CA ARG A 156 26.64 -29.58 -2.89
C ARG A 156 26.08 -29.17 -4.24
N SER A 157 26.14 -27.89 -4.57
CA SER A 157 25.80 -27.41 -5.93
C SER A 157 26.86 -27.82 -6.97
N PRO A 158 26.54 -27.82 -8.27
CA PRO A 158 27.53 -28.08 -9.33
C PRO A 158 28.78 -27.17 -9.24
N GLN A 159 28.58 -25.89 -8.90
CA GLN A 159 29.68 -24.94 -8.73
C GLN A 159 30.54 -25.28 -7.50
N GLU A 160 29.92 -25.66 -6.39
CA GLU A 160 30.63 -26.10 -5.18
C GLU A 160 31.45 -27.37 -5.43
N TRP A 161 30.96 -28.28 -6.27
CA TRP A 161 31.72 -29.45 -6.68
C TRP A 161 32.99 -29.06 -7.45
N LEU A 162 32.87 -28.19 -8.47
CA LEU A 162 34.03 -27.74 -9.26
C LEU A 162 35.06 -26.96 -8.43
N GLN A 163 34.62 -26.17 -7.46
CA GLN A 163 35.52 -25.43 -6.57
C GLN A 163 36.46 -26.37 -5.78
N LEU A 164 36.01 -27.58 -5.45
CA LEU A 164 36.86 -28.58 -4.78
C LEU A 164 38.00 -29.09 -5.66
N GLY A 165 37.91 -28.90 -6.98
CA GLY A 165 38.95 -29.27 -7.94
C GLY A 165 40.05 -28.21 -8.10
N ILE A 166 39.87 -27.00 -7.54
CA ILE A 166 40.86 -25.91 -7.60
C ILE A 166 41.83 -26.05 -6.43
N ASP A 167 43.13 -26.23 -6.71
CA ASP A 167 44.14 -26.26 -5.65
C ASP A 167 44.27 -24.88 -4.98
N PRO A 168 43.97 -24.72 -3.67
CA PRO A 168 44.00 -23.42 -3.00
C PRO A 168 45.39 -22.77 -2.94
N ARG A 169 46.47 -23.50 -3.24
CA ARG A 169 47.85 -22.96 -3.25
C ARG A 169 48.34 -22.56 -4.63
N GLN A 170 47.84 -23.20 -5.69
CA GLN A 170 48.33 -23.02 -7.07
C GLN A 170 47.28 -22.41 -8.00
N GLY A 171 45.99 -22.40 -7.62
CA GLY A 171 44.88 -21.92 -8.44
C GLY A 171 44.59 -22.77 -9.67
N LEU A 172 45.34 -23.87 -9.88
CA LEU A 172 45.18 -24.77 -11.03
C LEU A 172 44.05 -25.76 -10.75
N PHE A 173 43.12 -25.88 -11.69
CA PHE A 173 42.05 -26.87 -11.64
C PHE A 173 42.59 -28.26 -12.00
N ARG A 174 42.24 -29.25 -11.20
CA ARG A 174 42.48 -30.67 -11.45
C ARG A 174 41.14 -31.42 -11.40
N PRO A 175 40.90 -32.37 -12.31
CA PRO A 175 39.61 -33.03 -12.45
C PRO A 175 39.20 -33.80 -11.20
N LEU A 176 37.90 -33.95 -11.02
CA LEU A 176 37.30 -34.64 -9.87
C LEU A 176 37.06 -36.10 -10.19
N GLN A 177 37.34 -36.99 -9.24
CA GLN A 177 37.04 -38.41 -9.41
C GLN A 177 35.53 -38.69 -9.23
N ALA A 178 34.95 -39.42 -10.17
CA ALA A 178 33.55 -39.80 -10.19
C ALA A 178 33.34 -41.21 -10.79
N LYS A 179 32.12 -41.73 -10.69
CA LYS A 179 31.58 -42.79 -11.52
C LYS A 179 30.49 -42.19 -12.40
N ALA A 180 30.52 -42.44 -13.70
CA ALA A 180 29.50 -41.96 -14.62
C ALA A 180 28.80 -43.12 -15.33
N PHE A 181 27.53 -42.91 -15.67
CA PHE A 181 26.70 -43.91 -16.34
C PHE A 181 27.00 -43.94 -17.84
N TRP A 182 27.38 -45.11 -18.35
CA TRP A 182 27.56 -45.38 -19.77
C TRP A 182 26.41 -46.25 -20.28
N SER A 183 26.00 -46.07 -21.54
CA SER A 183 25.01 -46.94 -22.17
C SER A 183 25.29 -47.17 -23.66
N ASN A 184 25.00 -48.38 -24.13
CA ASN A 184 25.11 -48.76 -25.54
C ASN A 184 23.86 -48.35 -26.37
N ALA A 185 23.93 -48.53 -27.69
CA ALA A 185 22.84 -48.25 -28.61
C ALA A 185 21.61 -49.18 -28.41
N GLU A 186 21.80 -50.33 -27.78
CA GLU A 186 20.75 -51.32 -27.51
C GLU A 186 19.97 -51.04 -26.21
N GLY A 187 20.43 -50.08 -25.40
CA GLY A 187 19.76 -49.60 -24.19
C GLY A 187 20.36 -50.10 -22.87
N GLN A 188 21.30 -51.05 -22.92
CA GLN A 188 22.02 -51.56 -21.75
C GLN A 188 23.06 -50.55 -21.27
N GLY A 189 23.20 -50.38 -19.96
CA GLY A 189 24.20 -49.48 -19.40
C GLY A 189 24.73 -49.91 -18.04
N PHE A 190 25.93 -49.42 -17.72
CA PHE A 190 26.63 -49.68 -16.47
C PHE A 190 27.42 -48.46 -16.02
N TRP A 191 27.79 -48.42 -14.74
CA TRP A 191 28.56 -47.33 -14.13
C TRP A 191 30.07 -47.61 -14.23
N ARG A 192 30.84 -46.65 -14.75
CA ARG A 192 32.31 -46.77 -14.86
C ARG A 192 33.03 -45.55 -14.30
N LYS A 193 34.30 -45.70 -13.94
CA LYS A 193 35.11 -44.60 -13.37
C LYS A 193 35.34 -43.51 -14.41
N ALA A 194 35.22 -42.28 -13.96
CA ALA A 194 35.31 -41.09 -14.79
C ALA A 194 35.88 -39.90 -14.01
N LEU A 195 36.31 -38.90 -14.77
CA LEU A 195 36.91 -37.66 -14.31
C LEU A 195 36.04 -36.49 -14.79
N VAL A 196 35.60 -35.65 -13.86
CA VAL A 196 34.76 -34.48 -14.17
C VAL A 196 35.66 -33.25 -14.33
N ASN A 197 35.60 -32.63 -15.50
CA ASN A 197 36.46 -31.50 -15.88
C ASN A 197 35.75 -30.14 -15.71
N HIS A 198 34.48 -30.07 -16.10
CA HIS A 198 33.75 -28.81 -16.15
C HIS A 198 32.24 -29.05 -15.98
N TYR A 199 31.48 -27.97 -15.84
CA TYR A 199 30.02 -27.97 -15.80
C TYR A 199 29.51 -26.78 -16.61
N ASP A 200 28.69 -27.07 -17.61
CA ASP A 200 28.04 -26.07 -18.44
C ASP A 200 26.70 -25.66 -17.81
N GLU A 201 26.66 -24.44 -17.26
CA GLU A 201 25.47 -23.88 -16.61
C GLU A 201 24.30 -23.66 -17.58
N LYS A 202 24.56 -23.45 -18.88
CA LYS A 202 23.48 -23.22 -19.86
C LYS A 202 22.83 -24.53 -20.30
N ALA A 203 23.63 -25.59 -20.39
CA ALA A 203 23.16 -26.91 -20.80
C ALA A 203 22.74 -27.80 -19.61
N ASP A 204 23.05 -27.38 -18.37
CA ASP A 204 22.88 -28.14 -17.12
C ASP A 204 23.52 -29.54 -17.17
N ARG A 205 24.79 -29.59 -17.63
CA ARG A 205 25.52 -30.84 -17.86
C ARG A 205 26.98 -30.73 -17.41
N PHE A 206 27.49 -31.84 -16.87
CA PHE A 206 28.88 -32.04 -16.53
C PHE A 206 29.67 -32.57 -17.72
N GLU A 207 30.86 -32.03 -17.89
CA GLU A 207 31.84 -32.51 -18.85
C GLU A 207 32.69 -33.64 -18.22
N VAL A 208 32.52 -34.85 -18.74
CA VAL A 208 33.06 -36.08 -18.15
C VAL A 208 34.02 -36.78 -19.12
N LYS A 209 35.23 -37.07 -18.64
CA LYS A 209 36.23 -37.88 -19.33
C LYS A 209 36.36 -39.24 -18.66
N TRP A 210 36.46 -40.32 -19.43
CA TRP A 210 36.55 -41.66 -18.89
C TRP A 210 37.96 -41.97 -18.35
N ASP A 211 38.05 -42.59 -17.18
CA ASP A 211 39.33 -42.90 -16.51
C ASP A 211 39.83 -44.31 -16.88
N GLU A 212 38.91 -45.20 -17.28
CA GLU A 212 39.19 -46.60 -17.64
C GLU A 212 38.68 -46.93 -19.06
N PRO A 213 39.41 -47.77 -19.83
CA PRO A 213 38.96 -48.24 -21.14
C PRO A 213 37.69 -49.09 -21.02
N LEU A 214 36.91 -49.20 -22.10
CA LEU A 214 35.73 -50.06 -22.15
C LEU A 214 36.10 -51.55 -21.90
N PRO A 215 35.29 -52.32 -21.14
CA PRO A 215 35.48 -53.76 -21.00
C PRO A 215 35.50 -54.46 -22.36
N GLU A 216 36.32 -55.51 -22.53
CA GLU A 216 36.53 -56.23 -23.81
C GLU A 216 35.22 -56.73 -24.45
N GLU A 217 34.21 -57.05 -23.64
CA GLU A 217 32.87 -57.48 -24.09
C GLU A 217 32.11 -56.40 -24.89
N PHE A 218 32.37 -55.13 -24.59
CA PHE A 218 31.74 -53.96 -25.22
C PHE A 218 32.73 -53.14 -26.06
N ALA A 219 34.01 -53.55 -26.10
CA ALA A 219 35.02 -52.96 -26.95
C ALA A 219 34.75 -53.33 -28.42
N PRO A 220 35.00 -52.43 -29.39
CA PRO A 220 34.80 -52.74 -30.79
C PRO A 220 35.70 -53.90 -31.22
N LYS A 221 35.11 -54.99 -31.73
CA LYS A 221 35.86 -56.13 -32.28
C LYS A 221 36.76 -55.65 -33.42
N GLU A 222 38.03 -56.06 -33.43
CA GLU A 222 38.99 -55.69 -34.48
C GLU A 222 38.46 -56.12 -35.87
N GLY A 223 38.06 -55.14 -36.69
CA GLY A 223 37.51 -55.35 -38.04
C GLY A 223 36.13 -54.72 -38.32
N ALA A 224 35.49 -54.07 -37.33
CA ALA A 224 34.20 -53.40 -37.50
C ALA A 224 34.22 -52.23 -38.51
N LYS A 225 33.14 -52.07 -39.30
CA LYS A 225 33.04 -51.08 -40.39
C LYS A 225 33.08 -49.64 -39.85
N ALA A 226 33.52 -48.68 -40.66
CA ALA A 226 33.73 -47.28 -40.27
C ALA A 226 32.51 -46.58 -39.61
N ASN A 227 31.27 -47.01 -39.90
CA ASN A 227 30.06 -46.50 -39.22
C ASN A 227 29.89 -47.00 -37.77
N GLU A 228 30.46 -48.15 -37.40
CA GLU A 228 30.45 -48.68 -36.03
C GLU A 228 31.61 -48.12 -35.18
N ARG A 229 32.69 -47.66 -35.83
CA ARG A 229 33.78 -46.88 -35.19
C ARG A 229 33.37 -45.47 -34.80
N ALA A 230 32.35 -44.88 -35.44
CA ALA A 230 31.87 -43.53 -35.13
C ALA A 230 31.16 -43.43 -33.75
N THR A 231 30.67 -44.56 -33.22
CA THR A 231 29.97 -44.66 -31.93
C THR A 231 30.89 -44.82 -30.72
N VAL A 232 32.20 -44.96 -30.90
CA VAL A 232 33.18 -45.07 -29.80
C VAL A 232 34.25 -43.99 -29.95
N LYS A 233 33.85 -42.74 -29.76
CA LYS A 233 34.78 -41.62 -29.49
C LYS A 233 35.19 -41.68 -28.01
N ASP A 234 36.04 -42.65 -27.65
CA ASP A 234 36.54 -42.84 -26.27
C ASP A 234 37.55 -41.76 -25.82
N GLU A 235 37.81 -40.73 -26.64
CA GLU A 235 38.76 -39.66 -26.33
C GLU A 235 38.13 -38.27 -26.09
N LEU A 236 36.82 -38.10 -26.30
CA LEU A 236 36.16 -36.80 -26.17
C LEU A 236 35.36 -36.68 -24.88
N ASP A 237 35.45 -35.49 -24.30
CA ASP A 237 34.66 -35.02 -23.18
C ASP A 237 33.14 -35.22 -23.46
N VAL A 238 32.47 -36.00 -22.60
CA VAL A 238 31.05 -36.34 -22.75
C VAL A 238 30.21 -35.50 -21.80
N GLN A 239 29.17 -34.86 -22.34
CA GLN A 239 28.22 -34.04 -21.57
C GLN A 239 27.16 -34.91 -20.91
N MET A 240 27.12 -34.94 -19.58
CA MET A 240 26.25 -35.80 -18.78
C MET A 240 25.41 -34.99 -17.77
N PRO A 241 24.11 -35.29 -17.61
CA PRO A 241 23.30 -34.68 -16.56
C PRO A 241 23.73 -35.17 -15.18
N ARG A 242 23.42 -34.41 -14.12
CA ARG A 242 23.81 -34.72 -12.74
C ARG A 242 23.39 -36.12 -12.26
N LEU A 243 22.18 -36.56 -12.61
CA LEU A 243 21.67 -37.92 -12.31
C LEU A 243 22.52 -39.07 -12.88
N ARG A 244 23.44 -38.79 -13.81
CA ARG A 244 24.33 -39.79 -14.43
C ARG A 244 25.78 -39.69 -13.96
N VAL A 245 26.06 -38.87 -12.95
CA VAL A 245 27.41 -38.65 -12.41
C VAL A 245 27.36 -38.77 -10.88
N LEU A 246 28.09 -39.73 -10.32
CA LEU A 246 28.27 -39.94 -8.88
C LEU A 246 29.70 -39.54 -8.49
N PHE A 247 29.88 -38.52 -7.65
CA PHE A 247 31.23 -38.12 -7.21
C PHE A 247 31.80 -39.11 -6.19
N ALA A 248 33.12 -39.31 -6.16
CA ALA A 248 33.76 -40.22 -5.20
C ALA A 248 33.58 -39.79 -3.72
N ALA A 249 33.36 -38.50 -3.49
CA ALA A 249 33.13 -37.90 -2.16
C ALA A 249 31.63 -37.76 -1.80
N GLU A 250 30.74 -38.33 -2.62
CA GLU A 250 29.28 -38.36 -2.43
C GLU A 250 28.84 -39.72 -1.87
N ASP A 251 27.73 -39.75 -1.12
CA ASP A 251 27.18 -40.99 -0.56
C ASP A 251 26.43 -41.81 -1.64
N PRO A 252 26.89 -43.03 -1.98
CA PRO A 252 26.24 -43.84 -3.01
C PRO A 252 24.81 -44.27 -2.66
N LEU A 253 24.44 -44.35 -1.38
CA LEU A 253 23.07 -44.71 -0.97
C LEU A 253 22.11 -43.58 -1.28
N VAL A 254 22.46 -42.35 -0.88
CA VAL A 254 21.64 -41.15 -1.12
C VAL A 254 21.50 -40.89 -2.62
N PHE A 255 22.59 -41.07 -3.37
CA PHE A 255 22.56 -40.97 -4.82
C PHE A 255 21.66 -42.04 -5.46
N ALA A 256 21.71 -43.30 -4.99
CA ALA A 256 20.81 -44.34 -5.47
C ALA A 256 19.34 -44.04 -5.13
N ASP A 257 19.06 -43.46 -3.95
CA ASP A 257 17.73 -42.98 -3.57
C ASP A 257 17.24 -41.86 -4.49
N ARG A 258 18.11 -40.90 -4.82
CA ARG A 258 17.83 -39.80 -5.77
C ARG A 258 17.43 -40.31 -7.15
N VAL A 259 18.22 -41.22 -7.73
CA VAL A 259 17.94 -41.80 -9.05
C VAL A 259 16.63 -42.60 -9.02
N ALA A 260 16.41 -43.40 -7.98
CA ALA A 260 15.18 -44.16 -7.82
C ALA A 260 13.95 -43.25 -7.66
N ALA A 261 14.07 -42.16 -6.90
CA ALA A 261 13.03 -41.16 -6.73
C ALA A 261 12.70 -40.47 -8.07
N ALA A 262 13.70 -40.06 -8.83
CA ALA A 262 13.51 -39.48 -10.16
C ALA A 262 12.79 -40.47 -11.11
N CYS A 263 13.20 -41.75 -11.11
CA CYS A 263 12.53 -42.79 -11.90
C CYS A 263 11.08 -43.02 -11.47
N ALA A 264 10.81 -43.04 -10.16
CA ALA A 264 9.46 -43.19 -9.62
C ALA A 264 8.57 -42.00 -9.99
N THR A 265 9.06 -40.77 -9.82
CA THR A 265 8.32 -39.54 -10.16
C THR A 265 8.04 -39.46 -11.65
N ARG A 266 9.04 -39.79 -12.51
CA ARG A 266 8.82 -39.87 -13.96
C ARG A 266 7.71 -40.87 -14.29
N ARG A 267 7.76 -42.07 -13.72
CA ARG A 267 6.73 -43.09 -13.93
C ARG A 267 5.35 -42.56 -13.49
N SER A 268 5.27 -41.93 -12.32
CA SER A 268 4.04 -41.29 -11.83
C SER A 268 3.53 -40.18 -12.75
N ALA A 269 4.40 -39.36 -13.33
CA ALA A 269 4.02 -38.31 -14.27
C ALA A 269 3.49 -38.89 -15.60
N GLU A 270 4.16 -39.89 -16.17
CA GLU A 270 3.72 -40.58 -17.39
C GLU A 270 2.34 -41.20 -17.20
N ILE A 271 2.13 -41.82 -16.05
CA ILE A 271 0.85 -42.38 -15.62
C ILE A 271 -0.22 -41.30 -15.53
N MET A 272 0.07 -40.18 -14.86
CA MET A 272 -0.89 -39.07 -14.70
C MET A 272 -1.27 -38.44 -16.03
N ILE A 273 -0.31 -38.31 -16.94
CA ILE A 273 -0.55 -37.81 -18.30
C ILE A 273 -1.49 -38.77 -19.05
N ARG A 274 -1.22 -40.09 -19.01
CA ARG A 274 -2.09 -41.09 -19.63
C ARG A 274 -3.49 -41.09 -19.01
N TYR A 275 -3.58 -41.01 -17.69
CA TYR A 275 -4.85 -40.93 -16.95
C TYR A 275 -5.70 -39.72 -17.38
N ASN A 276 -5.11 -38.52 -17.39
CA ASN A 276 -5.82 -37.32 -17.83
C ASN A 276 -6.17 -37.39 -19.31
N PHE A 277 -5.26 -37.92 -20.14
CA PHE A 277 -5.54 -38.12 -21.57
C PHE A 277 -6.75 -39.04 -21.77
N TYR A 278 -6.89 -40.12 -21.00
CA TYR A 278 -8.08 -40.98 -21.11
C TYR A 278 -9.36 -40.24 -20.73
N ILE A 279 -9.37 -39.49 -19.63
CA ILE A 279 -10.54 -38.70 -19.19
C ILE A 279 -10.91 -37.63 -20.21
N ASP A 280 -9.92 -36.93 -20.75
CA ASP A 280 -10.13 -35.82 -21.69
C ASP A 280 -10.65 -36.32 -23.05
N ASN A 281 -10.41 -37.59 -23.39
CA ASN A 281 -10.94 -38.23 -24.60
C ASN A 281 -12.23 -39.03 -24.34
N MET A 282 -12.78 -39.04 -23.12
CA MET A 282 -14.09 -39.65 -22.86
C MET A 282 -15.21 -38.79 -23.44
N PRO A 283 -16.23 -39.40 -24.08
CA PRO A 283 -17.40 -38.66 -24.56
C PRO A 283 -18.08 -37.86 -23.45
N THR A 284 -18.51 -36.65 -23.77
CA THR A 284 -19.23 -35.75 -22.83
C THR A 284 -20.72 -35.62 -23.15
N GLU A 285 -21.21 -36.27 -24.21
CA GLU A 285 -22.58 -36.12 -24.73
C GLU A 285 -23.66 -36.63 -23.77
N ASP A 286 -23.38 -37.69 -23.02
CA ASP A 286 -24.32 -38.33 -22.07
C ASP A 286 -24.14 -37.87 -20.61
N VAL A 287 -23.25 -36.89 -20.35
CA VAL A 287 -23.00 -36.41 -19.00
C VAL A 287 -24.08 -35.39 -18.61
N GLN A 288 -24.82 -35.68 -17.54
CA GLN A 288 -25.82 -34.76 -17.00
C GLN A 288 -25.17 -33.41 -16.62
N GLN A 289 -25.47 -32.35 -17.36
CA GLN A 289 -24.92 -31.00 -17.12
C GLN A 289 -25.68 -30.24 -16.01
N LEU A 290 -25.21 -29.05 -15.67
CA LEU A 290 -25.93 -28.10 -14.81
C LEU A 290 -27.32 -27.81 -15.39
N ASN A 291 -28.35 -27.90 -14.56
CA ASN A 291 -29.72 -27.61 -14.98
C ASN A 291 -29.89 -26.11 -15.30
N THR A 292 -30.90 -25.77 -16.10
CA THR A 292 -31.20 -24.38 -16.50
C THR A 292 -31.34 -23.46 -15.29
N ASP A 293 -32.05 -23.90 -14.25
CA ASP A 293 -32.26 -23.12 -13.01
C ASP A 293 -30.93 -22.82 -12.28
N GLN A 294 -29.98 -23.76 -12.30
CA GLN A 294 -28.66 -23.57 -11.68
C GLN A 294 -27.82 -22.58 -12.47
N CYS A 295 -27.91 -22.63 -13.80
CA CYS A 295 -27.25 -21.68 -14.69
C CYS A 295 -27.82 -20.25 -14.51
N GLU A 296 -29.13 -20.11 -14.33
CA GLU A 296 -29.78 -18.83 -14.06
C GLU A 296 -29.41 -18.27 -12.68
N TRP A 297 -29.41 -19.11 -11.65
CA TRP A 297 -28.95 -18.74 -10.32
C TRP A 297 -27.49 -18.23 -10.31
N LEU A 298 -26.59 -18.92 -11.01
CA LEU A 298 -25.19 -18.50 -11.16
C LEU A 298 -25.08 -17.13 -11.84
N LYS A 299 -25.85 -16.88 -12.89
CA LYS A 299 -25.89 -15.58 -13.58
C LYS A 299 -26.36 -14.47 -12.65
N ASP A 300 -27.38 -14.73 -11.85
CA ASP A 300 -27.95 -13.73 -10.95
C ASP A 300 -27.06 -13.46 -9.73
N ALA A 301 -26.35 -14.48 -9.22
CA ALA A 301 -25.34 -14.32 -8.18
C ALA A 301 -24.19 -13.41 -8.60
N VAL A 302 -23.76 -13.46 -9.86
CA VAL A 302 -22.70 -12.60 -10.40
C VAL A 302 -23.19 -11.15 -10.58
N LYS A 303 -24.44 -10.94 -11.02
CA LYS A 303 -25.04 -9.61 -11.18
C LYS A 303 -25.24 -8.84 -9.87
N LEU A 304 -25.28 -9.54 -8.74
CA LEU A 304 -25.47 -8.93 -7.41
C LEU A 304 -24.23 -8.21 -6.88
N GLN A 305 -23.08 -8.26 -7.57
CA GLN A 305 -21.90 -7.48 -7.19
C GLN A 305 -21.96 -6.05 -7.77
N PRO A 306 -21.94 -5.00 -6.93
CA PRO A 306 -22.01 -3.63 -7.41
C PRO A 306 -20.69 -3.22 -8.10
N GLY A 307 -20.79 -2.78 -9.36
CA GLY A 307 -19.69 -2.11 -10.09
C GLY A 307 -19.13 -2.87 -11.31
N SER A 308 -19.64 -4.05 -11.64
CA SER A 308 -19.18 -4.79 -12.81
C SER A 308 -20.18 -4.68 -13.97
N ASP A 309 -19.88 -3.82 -14.94
CA ASP A 309 -20.54 -3.82 -16.25
C ASP A 309 -20.01 -5.02 -17.07
N VAL A 310 -20.34 -6.23 -16.61
CA VAL A 310 -19.91 -7.48 -17.26
C VAL A 310 -20.78 -7.69 -18.49
N GLN A 311 -20.17 -7.64 -19.67
CA GLN A 311 -20.85 -7.95 -20.92
C GLN A 311 -21.40 -9.38 -20.89
N SER A 312 -22.64 -9.55 -21.36
CA SER A 312 -23.35 -10.85 -21.33
C SER A 312 -22.65 -11.96 -22.12
N SER A 313 -21.74 -11.63 -23.03
CA SER A 313 -20.92 -12.57 -23.79
C SER A 313 -19.90 -13.31 -22.92
N ASP A 314 -19.28 -12.63 -21.96
CA ASP A 314 -18.21 -13.21 -21.13
C ASP A 314 -18.78 -14.24 -20.15
N VAL A 315 -19.99 -13.99 -19.66
CA VAL A 315 -20.71 -14.91 -18.76
C VAL A 315 -21.03 -16.25 -19.45
N GLN A 316 -21.33 -16.23 -20.75
CA GLN A 316 -21.64 -17.47 -21.48
C GLN A 316 -20.38 -18.30 -21.76
N ALA A 317 -19.25 -17.66 -22.04
CA ALA A 317 -17.96 -18.35 -22.21
C ALA A 317 -17.54 -19.04 -20.91
N VAL A 318 -17.64 -18.35 -19.77
CA VAL A 318 -17.31 -18.91 -18.45
C VAL A 318 -18.29 -20.03 -18.07
N LEU A 319 -19.58 -19.90 -18.36
CA LEU A 319 -20.54 -20.98 -18.12
C LEU A 319 -20.24 -22.23 -18.95
N HIS A 320 -19.80 -22.04 -20.19
CA HIS A 320 -19.38 -23.16 -21.03
C HIS A 320 -18.14 -23.86 -20.45
N GLU A 321 -17.16 -23.10 -19.95
CA GLU A 321 -15.99 -23.64 -19.25
C GLU A 321 -16.40 -24.44 -18.00
N VAL A 322 -17.29 -23.90 -17.17
CA VAL A 322 -17.83 -24.60 -15.99
C VAL A 322 -18.55 -25.90 -16.37
N GLN A 323 -19.32 -25.89 -17.47
CA GLN A 323 -19.98 -27.10 -17.97
C GLN A 323 -18.99 -28.15 -18.46
N LEU A 324 -17.92 -27.74 -19.16
CA LEU A 324 -16.87 -28.65 -19.61
C LEU A 324 -16.11 -29.26 -18.43
N ASP A 325 -15.77 -28.47 -17.41
CA ASP A 325 -15.11 -28.95 -16.20
C ASP A 325 -15.99 -29.90 -15.39
N PHE A 326 -17.29 -29.61 -15.31
CA PHE A 326 -18.25 -30.53 -14.70
C PHE A 326 -18.29 -31.86 -15.47
N ALA A 327 -18.38 -31.80 -16.80
CA ALA A 327 -18.42 -32.99 -17.64
C ALA A 327 -17.15 -33.85 -17.49
N ARG A 328 -15.98 -33.19 -17.52
CA ARG A 328 -14.68 -33.82 -17.26
C ARG A 328 -14.62 -34.48 -15.88
N THR A 329 -15.18 -33.82 -14.86
CA THR A 329 -15.23 -34.36 -13.48
C THR A 329 -16.11 -35.60 -13.40
N MET A 330 -17.26 -35.62 -14.07
CA MET A 330 -18.12 -36.81 -14.08
C MET A 330 -17.49 -37.97 -14.86
N ASN A 331 -16.83 -37.67 -15.99
CA ASN A 331 -16.03 -38.65 -16.74
C ASN A 331 -14.94 -39.24 -15.86
N ARG A 332 -14.24 -38.40 -15.09
CA ARG A 332 -13.26 -38.85 -14.09
C ARG A 332 -13.87 -39.78 -13.05
N VAL A 333 -15.00 -39.42 -12.44
CA VAL A 333 -15.67 -40.27 -11.43
C VAL A 333 -16.09 -41.61 -12.04
N THR A 334 -16.60 -41.60 -13.27
CA THR A 334 -17.02 -42.80 -13.99
C THR A 334 -15.83 -43.68 -14.32
N PHE A 335 -14.76 -43.10 -14.86
CA PHE A 335 -13.49 -43.78 -15.17
C PHE A 335 -12.89 -44.41 -13.92
N ASP A 336 -12.79 -43.65 -12.82
CA ASP A 336 -12.32 -44.15 -11.54
C ASP A 336 -13.21 -45.32 -11.08
N THR A 337 -14.54 -45.16 -11.08
CA THR A 337 -15.47 -46.22 -10.65
C THR A 337 -15.35 -47.50 -11.47
N HIS A 338 -15.17 -47.39 -12.79
CA HIS A 338 -14.98 -48.55 -13.67
C HIS A 338 -13.62 -49.20 -13.47
N THR A 339 -12.55 -48.41 -13.39
CA THR A 339 -11.19 -48.90 -13.13
C THR A 339 -11.10 -49.58 -11.76
N LEU A 340 -11.83 -49.09 -10.77
CA LEU A 340 -11.95 -49.65 -9.42
C LEU A 340 -12.75 -50.96 -9.35
N ARG A 341 -13.64 -51.24 -10.31
CA ARG A 341 -14.56 -52.40 -10.30
C ARG A 341 -14.16 -53.53 -11.25
N CYS A 342 -13.20 -53.33 -12.15
CA CYS A 342 -12.70 -54.37 -13.04
C CYS A 342 -11.93 -55.46 -12.25
N ALA A 343 -12.19 -56.74 -12.58
CA ALA A 343 -11.46 -57.87 -12.01
C ALA A 343 -10.05 -57.99 -12.63
N PRO A 344 -9.04 -58.49 -11.89
CA PRO A 344 -7.70 -58.71 -12.43
C PRO A 344 -7.76 -59.80 -13.51
N GLY A 345 -7.69 -59.38 -14.79
CA GLY A 345 -7.80 -60.26 -15.95
C GLY A 345 -8.63 -59.69 -17.11
N ASP A 346 -9.36 -58.60 -16.88
CA ASP A 346 -10.09 -57.91 -17.95
C ASP A 346 -9.12 -57.16 -18.88
N ALA A 347 -9.40 -57.10 -20.18
CA ALA A 347 -8.49 -56.49 -21.17
C ALA A 347 -8.25 -54.99 -20.90
N LEU A 348 -9.23 -54.32 -20.25
CA LEU A 348 -9.08 -52.95 -19.77
C LEU A 348 -8.08 -52.84 -18.59
N PHE A 349 -8.01 -53.89 -17.74
CA PHE A 349 -7.11 -53.98 -16.59
C PHE A 349 -5.66 -54.32 -17.00
N SER A 350 -5.45 -54.96 -18.15
CA SER A 350 -4.10 -55.23 -18.67
C SER A 350 -3.43 -53.99 -19.27
N VAL A 351 -4.24 -53.05 -19.80
CA VAL A 351 -3.79 -51.73 -20.27
C VAL A 351 -3.66 -50.76 -19.10
N CYS A 352 -4.58 -50.84 -18.14
CA CYS A 352 -4.53 -50.10 -16.89
C CYS A 352 -3.70 -50.87 -15.85
N GLU A 353 -2.37 -50.87 -15.96
CA GLU A 353 -1.51 -51.27 -14.83
C GLU A 353 -2.06 -50.63 -13.54
N ALA A 354 -1.98 -51.30 -12.39
CA ALA A 354 -2.31 -50.73 -11.07
C ALA A 354 -1.66 -49.35 -10.78
N ALA A 355 -0.68 -48.98 -11.61
CA ALA A 355 -0.03 -47.70 -11.67
C ALA A 355 -0.93 -46.55 -12.21
N LEU A 356 -1.86 -46.80 -13.15
CA LEU A 356 -2.79 -45.83 -13.79
C LEU A 356 -3.88 -45.23 -12.89
N MET A 357 -3.90 -45.59 -11.62
CA MET A 357 -4.84 -45.05 -10.64
C MET A 357 -4.45 -43.62 -10.27
N SER A 358 -5.43 -42.70 -10.32
CA SER A 358 -5.26 -41.35 -9.79
C SER A 358 -4.77 -41.41 -8.33
N PRO A 359 -3.98 -40.44 -7.85
CA PRO A 359 -3.51 -40.40 -6.47
C PRO A 359 -4.65 -40.53 -5.45
N VAL A 360 -5.84 -40.06 -5.82
CA VAL A 360 -7.07 -40.19 -5.03
C VAL A 360 -7.56 -41.65 -5.03
N ALA A 361 -7.61 -42.31 -6.19
CA ALA A 361 -8.00 -43.72 -6.30
C ALA A 361 -6.98 -44.66 -5.62
N LYS A 362 -5.68 -44.33 -5.72
CA LYS A 362 -4.58 -45.02 -5.02
C LYS A 362 -4.66 -44.84 -3.49
N ALA A 363 -4.97 -43.62 -3.02
CA ALA A 363 -5.17 -43.32 -1.60
C ALA A 363 -6.44 -43.97 -1.01
N LEU A 364 -7.51 -44.10 -1.81
CA LEU A 364 -8.75 -44.76 -1.39
C LEU A 364 -8.64 -46.29 -1.32
N LEU A 365 -7.81 -46.91 -2.17
CA LEU A 365 -7.70 -48.38 -2.26
C LEU A 365 -6.54 -49.02 -1.50
N LEU A 366 -5.43 -48.30 -1.29
CA LEU A 366 -4.25 -48.82 -0.59
C LEU A 366 -4.03 -48.04 0.71
N PRO A 367 -4.92 -48.18 1.71
CA PRO A 367 -4.72 -47.55 3.00
C PRO A 367 -3.45 -48.10 3.64
N GLY A 368 -2.43 -47.25 3.80
CA GLY A 368 -1.20 -47.61 4.52
C GLY A 368 0.13 -47.42 3.77
N GLN A 369 0.16 -46.99 2.50
CA GLN A 369 1.43 -46.56 1.90
C GLN A 369 1.87 -45.19 2.44
N PRO A 370 3.17 -44.99 2.72
CA PRO A 370 3.70 -43.68 3.10
C PRO A 370 3.48 -42.71 1.93
N GLY A 371 2.57 -41.76 2.10
CA GLY A 371 2.12 -40.82 1.06
C GLY A 371 0.65 -40.97 0.63
N GLY A 372 -0.05 -42.02 1.06
CA GLY A 372 -1.50 -42.15 0.88
C GLY A 372 -2.23 -41.12 1.76
N ARG A 373 -3.06 -40.27 1.16
CA ARG A 373 -4.01 -39.41 1.89
C ARG A 373 -4.85 -40.34 2.78
N GLN A 374 -4.96 -40.04 4.08
CA GLN A 374 -5.76 -40.84 5.00
C GLN A 374 -7.15 -41.08 4.39
N PRO A 375 -7.72 -42.31 4.52
CA PRO A 375 -9.05 -42.58 4.01
C PRO A 375 -10.00 -41.52 4.54
N ALA A 376 -10.77 -40.92 3.65
CA ALA A 376 -11.73 -39.89 4.02
C ALA A 376 -12.60 -40.45 5.16
N PRO A 377 -12.69 -39.79 6.31
CA PRO A 377 -13.44 -40.31 7.44
C PRO A 377 -14.89 -40.57 7.01
N LEU A 378 -15.48 -41.67 7.49
CA LEU A 378 -16.85 -42.10 7.12
C LEU A 378 -17.86 -40.95 7.21
N HIS A 379 -17.62 -40.03 8.14
CA HIS A 379 -18.29 -38.75 8.26
C HIS A 379 -17.22 -37.65 8.29
N GLY A 380 -17.40 -36.59 7.51
CA GLY A 380 -16.54 -35.39 7.52
C GLY A 380 -16.69 -34.54 8.80
N LEU A 381 -17.08 -35.16 9.91
CA LEU A 381 -17.34 -34.52 11.17
C LEU A 381 -16.10 -34.67 12.04
N LEU A 382 -15.45 -33.53 12.31
CA LEU A 382 -14.48 -33.45 13.39
C LEU A 382 -15.15 -33.95 14.68
N SER A 383 -14.45 -34.80 15.44
CA SER A 383 -14.94 -35.20 16.77
C SER A 383 -14.80 -33.97 17.68
N ILE A 384 -15.87 -33.18 17.74
CA ILE A 384 -15.95 -31.99 18.57
C ILE A 384 -16.20 -32.46 20.02
N PRO A 385 -15.44 -31.97 21.01
CA PRO A 385 -15.73 -32.23 22.42
C PRO A 385 -17.19 -31.90 22.75
N HIS A 386 -17.76 -32.55 23.77
CA HIS A 386 -19.11 -32.21 24.19
C HIS A 386 -19.17 -30.73 24.63
N HIS A 387 -19.74 -29.88 23.79
CA HIS A 387 -20.00 -28.47 24.08
C HIS A 387 -21.48 -28.30 24.32
N ASP A 388 -21.84 -27.61 25.41
CA ASP A 388 -23.21 -27.16 25.59
C ASP A 388 -23.49 -26.04 24.57
N PHE A 389 -24.06 -26.44 23.43
CA PHE A 389 -24.45 -25.51 22.39
C PHE A 389 -25.41 -24.44 22.93
N ALA A 390 -26.33 -24.80 23.83
CA ALA A 390 -27.29 -23.85 24.37
C ALA A 390 -26.59 -22.78 25.22
N GLU A 391 -25.66 -23.18 26.09
CA GLU A 391 -24.90 -22.24 26.92
C GLU A 391 -24.00 -21.33 26.07
N THR A 392 -23.26 -21.91 25.13
CA THR A 392 -22.36 -21.16 24.24
C THR A 392 -23.11 -20.23 23.29
N PHE A 393 -24.23 -20.68 22.74
CA PHE A 393 -25.12 -19.85 21.93
C PHE A 393 -25.74 -18.71 22.75
N ALA A 394 -26.16 -18.96 23.99
CA ALA A 394 -26.67 -17.92 24.90
C ALA A 394 -25.61 -16.86 25.21
N SER A 395 -24.39 -17.31 25.53
CA SER A 395 -23.25 -16.44 25.78
C SER A 395 -22.93 -15.59 24.54
N LEU A 396 -22.92 -16.20 23.35
CA LEU A 396 -22.72 -15.51 22.08
C LEU A 396 -23.81 -14.47 21.82
N CYS A 397 -25.10 -14.84 21.93
CA CYS A 397 -26.23 -13.94 21.75
C CYS A 397 -26.23 -12.78 22.76
N PHE A 398 -25.75 -13.00 23.98
CA PHE A 398 -25.61 -11.94 24.97
C PHE A 398 -24.43 -10.99 24.66
N ALA A 399 -23.32 -11.54 24.18
CA ALA A 399 -22.12 -10.77 23.84
C ALA A 399 -22.27 -9.96 22.54
N THR A 400 -22.92 -10.52 21.52
CA THR A 400 -23.05 -9.92 20.20
C THR A 400 -24.19 -8.90 20.11
N LEU A 401 -23.97 -7.86 19.31
CA LEU A 401 -25.01 -6.90 18.93
C LEU A 401 -25.82 -7.38 17.71
N ARG A 402 -25.25 -8.27 16.90
CA ARG A 402 -25.83 -8.74 15.62
C ARG A 402 -26.84 -9.88 15.83
N VAL A 403 -27.75 -9.70 16.78
CA VAL A 403 -28.82 -10.67 17.08
C VAL A 403 -30.09 -10.37 16.27
N ARG A 404 -30.27 -9.09 15.92
CA ARG A 404 -31.47 -8.56 15.27
C ARG A 404 -31.10 -7.92 13.93
N SER A 405 -31.96 -8.09 12.93
CA SER A 405 -31.76 -7.53 11.60
C SER A 405 -31.80 -5.99 11.64
N GLU A 406 -32.63 -5.40 12.50
CA GLU A 406 -32.73 -3.95 12.69
C GLU A 406 -31.38 -3.34 13.11
N VAL A 407 -30.63 -4.01 13.98
CA VAL A 407 -29.29 -3.57 14.40
C VAL A 407 -28.31 -3.61 13.22
N VAL A 408 -28.41 -4.63 12.38
CA VAL A 408 -27.55 -4.78 11.19
C VAL A 408 -27.85 -3.68 10.18
N PHE A 409 -29.13 -3.45 9.86
CA PHE A 409 -29.55 -2.39 8.94
C PHE A 409 -29.21 -1.00 9.46
N ALA A 410 -29.39 -0.75 10.76
CA ALA A 410 -28.98 0.51 11.37
C ALA A 410 -27.46 0.74 11.26
N LEU A 411 -26.64 -0.27 11.56
CA LEU A 411 -25.18 -0.15 11.42
C LEU A 411 -24.75 0.04 9.97
N GLN A 412 -25.38 -0.65 9.01
CA GLN A 412 -25.12 -0.47 7.59
C GLN A 412 -25.50 0.93 7.13
N GLY A 413 -26.68 1.43 7.51
CA GLY A 413 -27.15 2.77 7.19
C GLY A 413 -26.26 3.86 7.78
N VAL A 414 -25.87 3.73 9.05
CA VAL A 414 -24.94 4.65 9.73
C VAL A 414 -23.61 4.69 8.99
N LYS A 415 -23.01 3.54 8.67
CA LYS A 415 -21.73 3.48 7.95
C LYS A 415 -21.82 4.08 6.55
N ALA A 416 -22.82 3.71 5.77
CA ALA A 416 -23.01 4.24 4.42
C ALA A 416 -23.22 5.77 4.43
N ASN A 417 -23.92 6.30 5.44
CA ASN A 417 -24.06 7.75 5.62
C ASN A 417 -22.73 8.40 5.99
N CYS A 418 -21.95 7.81 6.91
CA CYS A 418 -20.62 8.29 7.27
C CYS A 418 -19.67 8.33 6.06
N GLU A 419 -19.64 7.29 5.24
CA GLU A 419 -18.81 7.25 4.03
C GLU A 419 -19.19 8.35 3.02
N LYS A 420 -20.50 8.61 2.84
CA LYS A 420 -20.98 9.72 2.01
C LYS A 420 -20.53 11.07 2.54
N THR A 421 -20.57 11.27 3.86
CA THR A 421 -20.11 12.52 4.50
C THR A 421 -18.61 12.72 4.31
N VAL A 422 -17.79 11.68 4.48
CA VAL A 422 -16.34 11.75 4.25
C VAL A 422 -16.01 12.19 2.83
N ALA A 423 -16.75 11.68 1.83
CA ALA A 423 -16.50 12.02 0.43
C ALA A 423 -16.93 13.46 0.06
N LYS A 424 -17.90 14.03 0.78
CA LYS A 424 -18.46 15.35 0.49
C LYS A 424 -17.76 16.48 1.24
N GLU A 425 -17.42 16.25 2.50
CA GLU A 425 -17.03 17.31 3.43
C GLU A 425 -15.53 17.61 3.39
N CYS A 426 -15.17 18.89 3.33
CA CYS A 426 -13.83 19.41 3.54
C CYS A 426 -13.94 20.67 4.40
N VAL A 427 -13.24 20.71 5.53
CA VAL A 427 -13.37 21.81 6.50
C VAL A 427 -12.69 23.09 6.01
N PHE A 428 -11.72 22.96 5.11
CA PHE A 428 -10.92 24.06 4.60
C PHE A 428 -11.39 24.51 3.21
N PHE A 429 -11.24 25.81 2.94
CA PHE A 429 -11.37 26.36 1.61
C PHE A 429 -10.12 26.06 0.78
N LEU A 430 -10.30 25.47 -0.42
CA LEU A 430 -9.21 25.01 -1.29
C LEU A 430 -9.32 25.51 -2.75
N ASP A 431 -10.42 26.17 -3.12
CA ASP A 431 -10.76 26.52 -4.52
C ASP A 431 -10.38 27.96 -4.86
N PHE A 432 -9.09 28.19 -5.16
CA PHE A 432 -8.56 29.51 -5.52
C PHE A 432 -8.75 29.82 -7.01
N LYS A 433 -9.88 30.46 -7.37
CA LYS A 433 -10.17 30.89 -8.75
C LYS A 433 -9.61 32.26 -9.12
N ARG A 434 -9.42 33.12 -8.12
CA ARG A 434 -8.89 34.48 -8.26
C ARG A 434 -8.03 34.83 -7.05
N PRO A 435 -7.07 35.75 -7.17
CA PRO A 435 -6.35 36.27 -6.03
C PRO A 435 -7.32 37.06 -5.11
N LEU A 436 -7.18 36.86 -3.80
CA LEU A 436 -8.07 37.40 -2.78
C LEU A 436 -7.32 38.39 -1.88
N ARG A 437 -7.98 39.51 -1.53
CA ARG A 437 -7.49 40.38 -0.44
C ARG A 437 -7.59 39.64 0.89
N ILE A 438 -6.84 40.08 1.91
CA ILE A 438 -6.81 39.39 3.21
C ILE A 438 -8.20 39.24 3.86
N ASP A 439 -9.06 40.25 3.76
CA ASP A 439 -10.40 40.20 4.35
C ASP A 439 -11.33 39.27 3.58
N GLU A 440 -11.24 39.25 2.24
CA GLU A 440 -11.96 38.30 1.39
C GLU A 440 -11.49 36.87 1.68
N TYR A 441 -10.18 36.67 1.80
CA TYR A 441 -9.57 35.39 2.15
C TYR A 441 -10.09 34.86 3.49
N ARG A 442 -10.05 35.68 4.55
CA ARG A 442 -10.62 35.34 5.86
C ARG A 442 -12.11 35.04 5.79
N GLN A 443 -12.86 35.80 4.99
CA GLN A 443 -14.29 35.59 4.81
C GLN A 443 -14.58 34.23 4.14
N MET A 444 -13.82 33.87 3.11
CA MET A 444 -13.97 32.58 2.41
C MET A 444 -13.69 31.39 3.34
N TYR A 445 -12.64 31.45 4.16
CA TYR A 445 -12.37 30.40 5.15
C TYR A 445 -13.45 30.33 6.24
N ARG A 446 -13.90 31.46 6.76
CA ARG A 446 -15.01 31.50 7.74
C ARG A 446 -16.30 30.93 7.16
N ALA A 447 -16.61 31.23 5.90
CA ALA A 447 -17.77 30.69 5.22
C ALA A 447 -17.68 29.17 5.04
N ALA A 448 -16.54 28.65 4.57
CA ALA A 448 -16.31 27.21 4.41
C ALA A 448 -16.38 26.47 5.76
N THR A 449 -15.70 27.00 6.79
CA THR A 449 -15.69 26.44 8.15
C THR A 449 -17.08 26.47 8.78
N GLY A 450 -17.83 27.56 8.57
CA GLY A 450 -19.21 27.70 9.03
C GLY A 450 -20.17 26.71 8.36
N GLN A 451 -20.02 26.50 7.05
CA GLN A 451 -20.80 25.51 6.30
C GLN A 451 -20.50 24.09 6.78
N ALA A 452 -19.22 23.72 6.90
CA ALA A 452 -18.82 22.42 7.44
C ALA A 452 -19.34 22.21 8.88
N SER A 453 -19.33 23.26 9.70
CA SER A 453 -19.92 23.22 11.05
C SER A 453 -21.41 22.90 11.03
N LEU A 454 -22.19 23.57 10.16
CA LEU A 454 -23.63 23.33 10.04
C LEU A 454 -23.92 21.91 9.51
N ASP A 455 -23.20 21.50 8.46
CA ASP A 455 -23.39 20.19 7.83
C ASP A 455 -23.04 19.05 8.81
N LEU A 456 -21.96 19.18 9.58
CA LEU A 456 -21.57 18.15 10.55
C LEU A 456 -22.42 18.16 11.82
N LYS A 457 -22.77 19.33 12.38
CA LYS A 457 -23.48 19.41 13.66
C LYS A 457 -24.98 19.21 13.54
N GLU A 458 -25.60 19.65 12.44
CA GLU A 458 -27.04 19.64 12.27
C GLU A 458 -27.47 18.59 11.24
N VAL A 459 -26.95 18.67 10.01
CA VAL A 459 -27.44 17.83 8.90
C VAL A 459 -27.03 16.37 9.07
N TRP A 460 -25.75 16.12 9.31
CA TRP A 460 -25.20 14.77 9.45
C TRP A 460 -25.73 14.05 10.70
N THR A 461 -25.69 14.72 11.86
CA THR A 461 -26.22 14.16 13.12
C THR A 461 -27.71 13.88 13.05
N ALA A 462 -28.52 14.76 12.43
CA ALA A 462 -29.95 14.54 12.24
C ALA A 462 -30.20 13.37 11.29
N SER A 463 -29.40 13.22 10.23
CA SER A 463 -29.51 12.09 9.31
C SER A 463 -29.22 10.75 10.01
N LEU A 464 -28.16 10.69 10.82
CA LEU A 464 -27.85 9.51 11.64
C LEU A 464 -28.97 9.22 12.65
N HIS A 465 -29.53 10.26 13.27
CA HIS A 465 -30.66 10.13 14.20
C HIS A 465 -31.88 9.54 13.50
N GLN A 466 -32.20 10.01 12.29
CA GLN A 466 -33.32 9.50 11.52
C GLN A 466 -33.12 8.04 11.09
N ILE A 467 -31.91 7.65 10.67
CA ILE A 467 -31.59 6.26 10.32
C ILE A 467 -31.81 5.36 11.53
N VAL A 468 -31.23 5.70 12.68
CA VAL A 468 -31.38 4.87 13.88
C VAL A 468 -32.84 4.85 14.37
N THR A 469 -33.52 5.99 14.41
CA THR A 469 -34.93 6.03 14.85
C THR A 469 -35.83 5.17 13.95
N ARG A 470 -35.65 5.23 12.63
CA ARG A 470 -36.42 4.45 11.66
C ARG A 470 -36.24 2.95 11.84
N GLU A 471 -35.00 2.48 11.95
CA GLU A 471 -34.74 1.04 12.06
C GLU A 471 -35.19 0.46 13.42
N PHE A 472 -35.17 1.28 14.48
CA PHE A 472 -35.57 0.86 15.82
C PHE A 472 -37.03 1.21 16.19
N GLU A 473 -37.80 1.82 15.31
CA GLU A 473 -39.19 2.25 15.58
C GLU A 473 -40.09 1.07 15.98
N ASN A 474 -39.93 -0.06 15.29
CA ASN A 474 -40.73 -1.28 15.51
C ASN A 474 -40.07 -2.26 16.49
N VAL A 475 -38.96 -1.88 17.11
CA VAL A 475 -38.29 -2.72 18.11
C VAL A 475 -39.08 -2.62 19.42
N GLY A 476 -39.94 -3.62 19.65
CA GLY A 476 -40.74 -3.74 20.87
C GLY A 476 -39.93 -4.03 22.13
N LYS A 477 -40.52 -4.78 23.09
CA LYS A 477 -39.89 -5.08 24.39
C LYS A 477 -38.58 -5.88 24.20
N GLY A 478 -37.45 -5.32 24.63
CA GLY A 478 -36.12 -5.96 24.55
C GLY A 478 -35.01 -5.05 25.09
N TRP A 479 -33.75 -5.50 24.99
CA TRP A 479 -32.52 -4.77 25.33
C TRP A 479 -32.17 -3.64 24.35
N PHE A 480 -32.88 -3.57 23.22
CA PHE A 480 -32.74 -2.56 22.15
C PHE A 480 -33.89 -1.53 22.11
N ASN A 481 -34.70 -1.44 23.16
CA ASN A 481 -35.83 -0.51 23.21
C ASN A 481 -35.36 0.94 23.46
N ILE A 482 -35.56 1.83 22.47
CA ILE A 482 -35.24 3.27 22.58
C ILE A 482 -36.21 4.01 23.52
N GLN A 483 -37.42 3.48 23.71
CA GLN A 483 -38.45 4.09 24.55
C GLN A 483 -38.32 3.75 26.05
N ASP A 484 -37.28 2.99 26.45
CA ASP A 484 -37.10 2.58 27.84
C ASP A 484 -36.71 3.77 28.75
N GLN A 485 -37.41 3.90 29.87
CA GLN A 485 -37.21 4.97 30.86
C GLN A 485 -36.34 4.53 32.04
N SER A 486 -35.97 3.24 32.12
CA SER A 486 -35.16 2.72 33.22
C SER A 486 -33.66 2.88 32.97
N GLN A 487 -33.01 3.66 33.84
CA GLN A 487 -31.57 3.93 33.81
C GLN A 487 -30.71 2.66 34.02
N ASP A 488 -31.13 1.76 34.91
CA ASP A 488 -30.37 0.54 35.22
C ASP A 488 -30.40 -0.48 34.08
N LEU A 489 -31.56 -0.60 33.41
CA LEU A 489 -31.71 -1.45 32.22
C LEU A 489 -30.89 -0.92 31.05
N TYR A 490 -30.82 0.40 30.85
CA TYR A 490 -29.96 0.99 29.83
C TYR A 490 -28.47 0.75 30.12
N ARG A 491 -28.02 0.93 31.37
CA ARG A 491 -26.61 0.74 31.76
C ARG A 491 -26.11 -0.69 31.47
N GLN A 492 -26.97 -1.69 31.68
CA GLN A 492 -26.68 -3.10 31.47
C GLN A 492 -27.08 -3.60 30.07
N GLY A 493 -27.78 -2.77 29.29
CA GLY A 493 -28.40 -3.16 28.03
C GLY A 493 -27.50 -3.09 26.81
N LYS A 494 -27.90 -3.83 25.78
CA LYS A 494 -27.22 -3.86 24.47
C LYS A 494 -27.36 -2.55 23.70
N LEU A 495 -28.44 -1.78 23.92
CA LEU A 495 -28.61 -0.46 23.32
C LEU A 495 -27.44 0.49 23.63
N ARG A 496 -26.97 0.52 24.89
CA ARG A 496 -25.79 1.32 25.27
C ARG A 496 -24.54 0.89 24.50
N ARG A 497 -24.31 -0.42 24.37
CA ARG A 497 -23.16 -0.96 23.61
C ARG A 497 -23.24 -0.62 22.13
N PHE A 498 -24.44 -0.67 21.54
CA PHE A 498 -24.70 -0.23 20.17
C PHE A 498 -24.40 1.27 19.99
N LEU A 499 -24.89 2.10 20.90
CA LEU A 499 -24.68 3.54 20.88
C LEU A 499 -23.20 3.93 21.05
N VAL A 500 -22.46 3.24 21.93
CA VAL A 500 -21.00 3.37 22.03
C VAL A 500 -20.32 3.00 20.70
N LEU A 501 -20.76 1.91 20.04
CA LEU A 501 -20.22 1.53 18.74
C LEU A 501 -20.51 2.61 17.66
N VAL A 502 -21.73 3.14 17.61
CA VAL A 502 -22.08 4.23 16.69
C VAL A 502 -21.22 5.47 16.96
N ARG A 503 -21.00 5.83 18.23
CA ARG A 503 -20.11 6.93 18.61
C ARG A 503 -18.67 6.71 18.12
N LEU A 504 -18.14 5.50 18.25
CA LEU A 504 -16.80 5.16 17.73
C LEU A 504 -16.74 5.26 16.20
N ILE A 505 -17.81 4.86 15.50
CA ILE A 505 -17.90 5.02 14.04
C ILE A 505 -17.91 6.51 13.66
N MET A 506 -18.70 7.32 14.37
CA MET A 506 -18.74 8.77 14.16
C MET A 506 -17.38 9.41 14.45
N GLN A 507 -16.70 9.00 15.52
CA GLN A 507 -15.36 9.47 15.87
C GLN A 507 -14.35 9.15 14.77
N ASP A 508 -14.31 7.90 14.29
CA ASP A 508 -13.42 7.51 13.19
C ASP A 508 -13.72 8.31 11.91
N THR A 509 -15.00 8.57 11.63
CA THR A 509 -15.45 9.37 10.49
C THR A 509 -14.90 10.80 10.56
N LEU A 510 -15.06 11.47 11.71
CA LEU A 510 -14.53 12.82 11.93
C LEU A 510 -12.99 12.85 11.86
N CYS A 511 -12.30 11.83 12.40
CA CYS A 511 -10.85 11.70 12.29
C CYS A 511 -10.38 11.52 10.84
N ARG A 512 -11.15 10.81 9.99
CA ARG A 512 -10.85 10.70 8.55
C ARG A 512 -11.05 12.05 7.85
N ILE A 513 -12.17 12.73 8.08
CA ILE A 513 -12.43 14.08 7.53
C ILE A 513 -11.30 15.04 7.91
N ALA A 514 -10.84 15.00 9.17
CA ALA A 514 -9.71 15.81 9.63
C ALA A 514 -8.44 15.53 8.82
N ARG A 515 -8.04 14.26 8.70
CA ARG A 515 -6.81 13.88 7.98
C ARG A 515 -6.89 14.22 6.51
N ASP A 516 -8.02 13.94 5.86
CA ASP A 516 -8.21 14.19 4.43
C ASP A 516 -8.21 15.71 4.15
N SER A 517 -8.91 16.50 4.98
CA SER A 517 -8.94 17.97 4.88
C SER A 517 -7.54 18.57 5.10
N VAL A 518 -6.82 18.15 6.15
CA VAL A 518 -5.46 18.65 6.45
C VAL A 518 -4.49 18.28 5.32
N SER A 519 -4.53 17.04 4.85
CA SER A 519 -3.72 16.58 3.72
C SER A 519 -4.01 17.39 2.46
N ALA A 520 -5.29 17.65 2.16
CA ALA A 520 -5.70 18.46 1.02
C ALA A 520 -5.23 19.92 1.13
N LEU A 521 -5.29 20.53 2.32
CA LEU A 521 -4.77 21.87 2.56
C LEU A 521 -3.25 21.94 2.37
N VAL A 522 -2.50 21.03 2.98
CA VAL A 522 -1.03 20.95 2.84
C VAL A 522 -0.66 20.81 1.36
N ARG A 523 -1.29 19.88 0.63
CA ARG A 523 -1.05 19.69 -0.81
C ARG A 523 -1.38 20.93 -1.62
N THR A 524 -2.46 21.64 -1.27
CA THR A 524 -2.86 22.87 -1.95
C THR A 524 -1.85 23.98 -1.72
N VAL A 525 -1.41 24.19 -0.48
CA VAL A 525 -0.37 25.18 -0.15
C VAL A 525 0.95 24.84 -0.86
N GLU A 526 1.38 23.59 -0.84
CA GLU A 526 2.62 23.16 -1.52
C GLU A 526 2.56 23.29 -3.04
N ARG A 527 1.37 23.21 -3.63
CA ARG A 527 1.16 23.43 -5.07
C ARG A 527 1.22 24.91 -5.44
N LEU A 528 0.72 25.79 -4.57
CA LEU A 528 0.63 27.23 -4.82
C LEU A 528 1.91 27.99 -4.42
N ALA A 529 2.62 27.51 -3.40
CA ALA A 529 3.83 28.13 -2.89
C ALA A 529 5.07 27.74 -3.73
N PRO A 530 5.80 28.71 -4.31
CA PRO A 530 7.09 28.44 -4.95
C PRO A 530 8.16 28.04 -3.91
N VAL A 531 9.12 27.22 -4.33
CA VAL A 531 10.29 26.82 -3.54
C VAL A 531 11.32 27.95 -3.47
N SER A 532 11.47 28.69 -4.57
CA SER A 532 12.32 29.87 -4.65
C SER A 532 11.72 30.86 -5.63
N THR A 533 11.80 32.13 -5.28
CA THR A 533 11.32 33.26 -6.07
C THR A 533 12.51 34.15 -6.37
N ARG A 534 12.70 34.50 -7.64
CA ARG A 534 13.69 35.49 -8.08
C ARG A 534 12.97 36.62 -8.79
N VAL A 535 12.97 37.80 -8.20
CA VAL A 535 12.43 39.01 -8.82
C VAL A 535 13.49 39.55 -9.79
N GLU A 536 13.13 39.69 -11.07
CA GLU A 536 14.06 40.18 -12.11
C GLU A 536 13.84 41.67 -12.41
N SER A 537 12.57 42.09 -12.44
CA SER A 537 12.16 43.47 -12.68
C SER A 537 10.78 43.74 -12.11
N VAL A 538 10.35 45.00 -12.14
CA VAL A 538 8.99 45.39 -11.75
C VAL A 538 7.92 44.71 -12.65
N SER A 539 8.32 44.27 -13.85
CA SER A 539 7.44 43.65 -14.84
C SER A 539 7.38 42.12 -14.76
N GLY A 540 8.24 41.46 -13.96
CA GLY A 540 8.24 40.00 -13.92
C GLY A 540 9.19 39.36 -12.90
N ALA A 541 8.78 38.21 -12.39
CA ALA A 541 9.55 37.36 -11.49
C ALA A 541 9.56 35.91 -11.99
N SER A 542 10.67 35.21 -11.76
CA SER A 542 10.83 33.78 -12.05
C SER A 542 10.65 32.96 -10.77
N CYS A 543 9.74 32.00 -10.81
CA CYS A 543 9.37 31.16 -9.66
C CYS A 543 9.64 29.68 -9.95
N ASN A 544 10.34 29.00 -9.06
CA ASN A 544 10.59 27.56 -9.16
C ASN A 544 9.62 26.80 -8.25
N TYR A 545 8.85 25.88 -8.80
CA TYR A 545 7.89 25.06 -8.06
C TYR A 545 8.40 23.63 -7.86
N ARG A 546 7.84 22.89 -6.90
CA ARG A 546 8.21 21.49 -6.66
C ARG A 546 7.80 20.60 -7.85
N ALA A 547 8.70 19.73 -8.29
CA ALA A 547 8.44 18.79 -9.38
C ALA A 547 7.27 17.84 -9.02
N GLY A 548 6.18 17.92 -9.78
CA GLY A 548 4.94 17.16 -9.53
C GLY A 548 3.65 17.99 -9.66
N THR A 549 3.74 19.32 -9.80
CA THR A 549 2.62 20.16 -10.23
C THR A 549 2.34 19.89 -11.71
N ASP A 550 1.09 19.50 -12.03
CA ASP A 550 0.62 19.05 -13.35
C ASP A 550 1.38 19.68 -14.53
N ALA A 551 1.96 18.82 -15.38
CA ALA A 551 2.70 19.19 -16.58
C ALA A 551 1.88 20.02 -17.61
N HIS A 552 0.60 20.27 -17.34
CA HIS A 552 -0.34 20.99 -18.19
C HIS A 552 -0.53 22.47 -17.82
N LEU A 553 -0.22 22.89 -16.58
CA LEU A 553 -0.27 24.30 -16.16
C LEU A 553 1.16 24.80 -15.94
N ARG A 554 1.69 25.59 -16.89
CA ARG A 554 3.05 26.17 -16.78
C ARG A 554 3.21 27.11 -15.58
N VAL A 555 2.11 27.62 -15.02
CA VAL A 555 2.09 28.51 -13.85
C VAL A 555 0.88 28.15 -12.98
N PRO A 556 1.04 27.87 -11.68
CA PRO A 556 -0.09 27.65 -10.77
C PRO A 556 -0.86 28.96 -10.51
N PRO A 557 -2.17 28.88 -10.18
CA PRO A 557 -2.99 30.06 -9.94
C PRO A 557 -2.53 30.83 -8.69
N GLN A 558 -2.68 32.16 -8.69
CA GLN A 558 -2.36 33.02 -7.54
C GLN A 558 -3.51 33.06 -6.54
N ALA A 559 -3.19 33.03 -5.25
CA ALA A 559 -4.18 32.99 -4.17
C ALA A 559 -4.33 34.33 -3.43
N PHE A 560 -3.25 35.12 -3.33
CA PHE A 560 -3.22 36.32 -2.49
C PHE A 560 -3.09 37.58 -3.33
N LEU A 561 -3.86 38.62 -2.98
CA LEU A 561 -3.79 39.93 -3.60
C LEU A 561 -3.13 40.94 -2.64
N LEU A 562 -2.08 41.59 -3.10
CA LEU A 562 -1.39 42.68 -2.41
C LEU A 562 -1.49 43.97 -3.23
N GLU A 563 -1.47 45.10 -2.56
CA GLU A 563 -1.49 46.43 -3.18
C GLU A 563 -0.28 47.21 -2.70
N VAL A 564 0.50 47.77 -3.62
CA VAL A 564 1.55 48.72 -3.27
C VAL A 564 0.90 50.10 -3.11
N ARG A 565 1.19 50.77 -2.00
CA ARG A 565 0.73 52.14 -1.77
C ARG A 565 1.94 53.06 -1.59
N ALA A 566 1.89 54.22 -2.26
CA ALA A 566 2.79 55.31 -2.00
C ALA A 566 2.36 56.07 -0.73
N GLU A 567 3.28 56.32 0.19
CA GLU A 567 3.09 57.15 1.37
C GLU A 567 3.90 58.43 1.20
N GLU A 568 3.22 59.58 1.21
CA GLU A 568 3.87 60.88 1.09
C GLU A 568 4.57 61.26 2.39
N ALA A 569 5.69 61.99 2.29
CA ALA A 569 6.48 62.43 3.43
C ALA A 569 5.63 63.23 4.42
N SER A 570 5.37 62.66 5.61
CA SER A 570 4.87 63.42 6.76
C SER A 570 6.05 63.97 7.58
N THR A 571 5.84 65.05 8.33
CA THR A 571 6.87 65.73 9.14
C THR A 571 7.72 64.74 9.95
N GLY A 572 8.91 64.41 9.44
CA GLY A 572 9.89 63.51 10.08
C GLY A 572 10.20 62.18 9.36
N HIS A 573 9.52 61.80 8.28
CA HIS A 573 9.80 60.58 7.51
C HIS A 573 9.94 60.88 6.01
N SER A 574 10.96 60.34 5.34
CA SER A 574 11.04 60.32 3.88
C SER A 574 9.88 59.51 3.31
N GLY A 575 9.25 59.99 2.23
CA GLY A 575 8.17 59.26 1.55
C GLY A 575 8.68 57.93 1.02
N GLY A 576 7.84 56.90 1.04
CA GLY A 576 8.23 55.53 0.69
C GLY A 576 7.05 54.69 0.19
N PHE A 577 7.35 53.47 -0.26
CA PHE A 577 6.33 52.53 -0.71
C PHE A 577 6.13 51.43 0.32
N ILE A 578 4.87 51.15 0.65
CA ILE A 578 4.51 50.14 1.64
C ILE A 578 3.40 49.22 1.13
N PHE A 579 3.34 48.00 1.66
CA PHE A 579 2.15 47.19 1.60
C PHE A 579 1.23 47.56 2.77
N PRO A 580 0.01 48.11 2.54
CA PRO A 580 -0.93 48.41 3.63
C PRO A 580 -1.31 47.17 4.45
N THR A 581 -1.24 46.00 3.81
CA THR A 581 -1.35 44.70 4.47
C THR A 581 -0.02 43.98 4.35
N GLU A 582 0.64 43.75 5.48
CA GLU A 582 1.87 42.95 5.53
C GLU A 582 1.63 41.53 4.98
N PRO A 583 2.49 41.03 4.06
CA PRO A 583 2.34 39.68 3.48
C PRO A 583 2.27 38.57 4.54
N ARG A 584 2.99 38.72 5.67
CA ARG A 584 2.98 37.77 6.78
C ARG A 584 1.59 37.56 7.42
N ARG A 585 0.67 38.53 7.30
CA ARG A 585 -0.69 38.38 7.84
C ARG A 585 -1.51 37.31 7.11
N PHE A 586 -1.18 36.98 5.86
CA PHE A 586 -1.80 35.85 5.14
C PHE A 586 -1.40 34.51 5.75
N ILE A 587 -0.16 34.39 6.25
CA ILE A 587 0.30 33.19 6.97
C ILE A 587 -0.51 33.01 8.24
N GLN A 588 -0.58 34.07 9.06
CA GLN A 588 -1.39 34.07 10.29
C GLN A 588 -2.86 33.73 10.00
N ALA A 589 -3.47 34.36 8.99
CA ALA A 589 -4.84 34.06 8.60
C ALA A 589 -5.06 32.59 8.19
N THR A 590 -4.07 31.96 7.55
CA THR A 590 -4.12 30.55 7.15
C THR A 590 -3.97 29.62 8.35
N LEU A 591 -3.07 29.95 9.28
CA LEU A 591 -2.86 29.20 10.52
C LEU A 591 -4.05 29.32 11.48
N ASP A 592 -4.65 30.50 11.59
CA ASP A 592 -5.89 30.72 12.35
C ASP A 592 -7.05 29.92 11.75
N ALA A 593 -7.16 29.89 10.42
CA ALA A 593 -8.16 29.08 9.72
C ALA A 593 -7.92 27.58 9.91
N TYR A 594 -6.66 27.14 9.94
CA TYR A 594 -6.28 25.76 10.25
C TYR A 594 -6.81 25.34 11.64
N ASP A 595 -6.54 26.15 12.67
CA ASP A 595 -6.98 25.87 14.04
C ASP A 595 -8.51 25.91 14.17
N ALA A 596 -9.15 26.92 13.58
CA ALA A 596 -10.60 27.05 13.60
C ALA A 596 -11.30 25.87 12.91
N GLY A 597 -10.75 25.38 11.80
CA GLY A 597 -11.29 24.20 11.10
C GLY A 597 -11.21 22.93 11.97
N LEU A 598 -10.07 22.67 12.61
CA LEU A 598 -9.94 21.53 13.51
C LEU A 598 -10.82 21.64 14.75
N GLN A 599 -11.05 22.86 15.25
CA GLN A 599 -11.94 23.09 16.38
C GLN A 599 -13.39 22.68 16.05
N VAL A 600 -13.88 22.99 14.84
CA VAL A 600 -15.26 22.63 14.43
C VAL A 600 -15.55 21.13 14.56
N LEU A 601 -14.56 20.28 14.26
CA LEU A 601 -14.70 18.83 14.34
C LEU A 601 -14.91 18.32 15.79
N ASN A 602 -14.36 19.04 16.76
CA ASN A 602 -14.50 18.72 18.18
C ASN A 602 -15.81 19.23 18.81
N GLU A 603 -16.64 19.95 18.06
CA GLU A 603 -17.89 20.54 18.55
C GLU A 603 -19.14 19.69 18.18
N VAL A 604 -18.94 18.48 17.64
CA VAL A 604 -20.02 17.56 17.27
C VAL A 604 -20.52 16.76 18.48
N GLN A 605 -21.85 16.75 18.67
CA GLN A 605 -22.48 16.01 19.77
C GLN A 605 -22.65 14.52 19.44
N PRO A 606 -22.52 13.62 20.43
CA PRO A 606 -22.80 12.20 20.24
C PRO A 606 -24.30 11.95 20.07
N LEU A 607 -24.63 10.96 19.24
CA LEU A 607 -26.02 10.61 18.89
C LEU A 607 -26.89 10.22 20.08
N ASP A 608 -26.27 9.72 21.15
CA ASP A 608 -26.91 9.25 22.38
C ASP A 608 -27.81 10.31 23.03
N ARG A 609 -27.41 11.59 22.91
CA ARG A 609 -28.15 12.73 23.46
C ARG A 609 -29.44 13.01 22.69
N LEU A 610 -29.44 12.75 21.39
CA LEU A 610 -30.59 12.97 20.52
C LEU A 610 -31.59 11.81 20.64
N LEU A 611 -31.09 10.57 20.72
CA LEU A 611 -31.94 9.37 20.74
C LEU A 611 -32.60 9.08 22.10
N ILE A 612 -31.97 9.46 23.22
CA ILE A 612 -32.50 9.16 24.56
C ILE A 612 -32.58 10.42 25.42
N PRO A 613 -33.52 11.34 25.13
CA PRO A 613 -33.68 12.58 25.87
C PRO A 613 -34.15 12.36 27.32
N ASN A 614 -34.86 11.25 27.57
CA ASN A 614 -35.49 10.94 28.86
C ASN A 614 -34.51 10.41 29.92
N LEU A 615 -33.27 10.05 29.55
CA LEU A 615 -32.23 9.58 30.47
C LEU A 615 -31.19 10.70 30.77
N SER A 616 -31.68 11.91 31.03
CA SER A 616 -30.88 13.11 31.27
C SER A 616 -29.83 12.98 32.39
N ARG A 617 -30.07 12.13 33.40
CA ARG A 617 -29.10 11.83 34.49
C ARG A 617 -27.89 10.97 34.10
N LEU A 618 -27.91 10.32 32.93
CA LEU A 618 -26.74 9.60 32.37
C LEU A 618 -25.89 10.51 31.47
N GLN A 619 -26.46 11.63 31.00
CA GLN A 619 -25.79 12.58 30.10
C GLN A 619 -24.70 13.39 30.81
N SER A 620 -24.64 13.32 32.16
CA SER A 620 -23.57 13.89 32.99
C SER A 620 -22.32 13.01 33.08
N ASP A 621 -22.45 11.68 32.92
CA ASP A 621 -21.33 10.73 33.00
C ASP A 621 -20.67 10.45 31.63
N ALA A 622 -21.37 10.76 30.53
CA ALA A 622 -20.89 10.56 29.16
C ALA A 622 -20.30 11.87 28.59
N PRO A 623 -19.24 11.79 27.77
CA PRO A 623 -18.65 12.97 27.14
C PRO A 623 -19.72 13.73 26.34
N SER A 624 -19.74 15.05 26.51
CA SER A 624 -20.72 15.94 25.88
C SER A 624 -20.51 16.12 24.39
N LEU A 625 -19.28 15.90 23.93
CA LEU A 625 -18.81 16.04 22.57
C LEU A 625 -18.01 14.79 22.18
N ILE A 626 -17.93 14.53 20.88
CA ILE A 626 -17.07 13.48 20.36
C ILE A 626 -15.64 14.02 20.35
N GLU A 627 -14.74 13.33 21.06
CA GLU A 627 -13.31 13.64 21.02
C GLU A 627 -12.76 13.15 19.68
N THR A 628 -12.25 14.07 18.85
CA THR A 628 -11.75 13.72 17.50
C THR A 628 -10.24 13.81 17.46
N VAL A 629 -9.72 14.97 17.04
CA VAL A 629 -8.31 15.27 16.87
C VAL A 629 -7.93 16.38 17.84
N SER A 630 -6.87 16.15 18.61
CA SER A 630 -6.27 17.20 19.45
C SER A 630 -5.28 18.03 18.66
N ALA A 631 -5.26 19.34 18.91
CA ALA A 631 -4.29 20.27 18.31
C ALA A 631 -2.83 19.91 18.64
N GLN A 632 -2.60 19.11 19.68
CA GLN A 632 -1.27 18.72 20.16
C GLN A 632 -0.75 17.42 19.52
N GLU A 633 -1.53 16.79 18.63
CA GLU A 633 -1.09 15.57 17.97
C GLU A 633 0.14 15.83 17.07
N PRO A 634 1.12 14.91 17.02
CA PRO A 634 2.36 15.13 16.27
C PRO A 634 2.15 15.40 14.77
N TRP A 635 1.16 14.75 14.15
CA TRP A 635 0.88 14.95 12.72
C TRP A 635 0.16 16.28 12.44
N VAL A 636 -0.64 16.78 13.38
CA VAL A 636 -1.33 18.08 13.30
C VAL A 636 -0.32 19.21 13.41
N THR A 637 0.52 19.14 14.44
CA THR A 637 1.61 20.11 14.65
C THR A 637 2.61 20.10 13.51
N ALA A 638 3.00 18.92 13.02
CA ALA A 638 3.87 18.81 11.85
C ALA A 638 3.23 19.38 10.57
N ALA A 639 1.94 19.16 10.34
CA ALA A 639 1.23 19.74 9.19
C ALA A 639 1.14 21.27 9.29
N ARG A 640 0.87 21.80 10.50
CA ARG A 640 0.86 23.24 10.77
C ARG A 640 2.21 23.88 10.48
N SER A 641 3.29 23.34 11.04
CA SER A 641 4.66 23.84 10.80
C SER A 641 5.04 23.76 9.33
N ARG A 642 4.64 22.69 8.63
CA ARG A 642 4.90 22.54 7.19
C ARG A 642 4.18 23.60 6.35
N ILE A 643 2.94 23.96 6.70
CA ILE A 643 2.21 25.05 6.04
C ILE A 643 2.92 26.39 6.28
N GLU A 644 3.32 26.65 7.52
CA GLU A 644 4.04 27.85 7.91
C GLU A 644 5.37 27.99 7.14
N GLU A 645 6.23 26.96 7.17
CA GLU A 645 7.51 26.94 6.44
C GLU A 645 7.33 27.16 4.93
N CYS A 646 6.32 26.51 4.32
CA CYS A 646 6.07 26.68 2.89
C CYS A 646 5.63 28.09 2.54
N LEU A 647 4.78 28.73 3.37
CA LEU A 647 4.34 30.09 3.13
C LEU A 647 5.40 31.13 3.48
N GLU A 648 6.20 30.90 4.53
CA GLU A 648 7.32 31.79 4.91
C GLU A 648 8.36 31.88 3.79
N ALA A 649 8.66 30.77 3.11
CA ALA A 649 9.54 30.77 1.94
C ALA A 649 9.06 31.65 0.78
N THR A 650 7.76 31.98 0.73
CA THR A 650 7.20 32.85 -0.32
C THR A 650 7.33 34.35 -0.02
N LEU A 651 7.64 34.73 1.22
CA LEU A 651 7.67 36.14 1.65
C LEU A 651 8.82 36.95 1.03
N SER A 652 9.92 36.30 0.64
CA SER A 652 11.05 36.99 0.00
C SER A 652 10.64 37.65 -1.31
N GLY A 653 9.70 37.06 -2.06
CA GLY A 653 9.21 37.59 -3.33
C GLY A 653 8.63 39.00 -3.23
N PRO A 654 7.56 39.23 -2.43
CA PRO A 654 7.01 40.57 -2.24
C PRO A 654 7.98 41.55 -1.55
N GLU A 655 8.86 41.08 -0.65
CA GLU A 655 9.87 41.93 -0.01
C GLU A 655 10.91 42.44 -1.01
N ASP A 656 11.48 41.55 -1.83
CA ASP A 656 12.41 41.89 -2.91
C ASP A 656 11.74 42.79 -3.96
N TYR A 657 10.46 42.56 -4.24
CA TYR A 657 9.69 43.39 -5.17
C TYR A 657 9.47 44.82 -4.64
N LEU A 658 9.18 44.98 -3.34
CA LEU A 658 9.04 46.31 -2.73
C LEU A 658 10.36 47.07 -2.73
N ALA A 659 11.50 46.37 -2.59
CA ALA A 659 12.82 46.98 -2.67
C ALA A 659 13.11 47.62 -4.05
N LEU A 660 12.57 47.07 -5.14
CA LEU A 660 12.68 47.68 -6.48
C LEU A 660 11.96 49.03 -6.59
N PHE A 661 11.03 49.33 -5.68
CA PHE A 661 10.35 50.63 -5.67
C PHE A 661 11.20 51.75 -5.07
N GLN A 662 12.33 51.44 -4.42
CA GLN A 662 13.26 52.46 -3.90
C GLN A 662 13.77 53.41 -5.00
N ASP A 663 13.95 52.90 -6.23
CA ASP A 663 14.36 53.71 -7.39
C ASP A 663 13.36 54.83 -7.73
N PHE A 664 12.09 54.71 -7.30
CA PHE A 664 11.03 55.69 -7.53
C PHE A 664 10.77 56.59 -6.31
N GLU A 665 11.48 56.41 -5.19
CA GLU A 665 11.26 57.22 -3.97
C GLU A 665 11.64 58.69 -4.18
N GLU A 666 12.69 58.96 -4.96
CA GLU A 666 13.09 60.33 -5.33
C GLU A 666 11.97 61.04 -6.10
N LEU A 667 11.35 60.34 -7.06
CA LEU A 667 10.23 60.87 -7.84
C LEU A 667 8.97 61.08 -6.98
N LEU A 668 8.74 60.19 -6.02
CA LEU A 668 7.61 60.31 -5.10
C LEU A 668 7.73 61.54 -4.20
N CYS A 669 8.94 61.78 -3.67
CA CYS A 669 9.22 62.92 -2.78
C CYS A 669 9.33 64.25 -3.52
N ARG A 670 9.50 64.24 -4.84
CA ARG A 670 9.59 65.45 -5.65
C ARG A 670 8.27 66.21 -5.66
N ASP A 671 8.34 67.49 -5.27
CA ASP A 671 7.23 68.42 -5.38
C ASP A 671 7.22 69.05 -6.80
N PRO A 672 6.13 68.90 -7.58
CA PRO A 672 6.08 69.43 -8.95
C PRO A 672 6.14 70.96 -9.00
N VAL A 673 5.72 71.67 -7.97
CA VAL A 673 5.78 73.15 -7.93
C VAL A 673 7.22 73.60 -7.71
N SER A 674 7.87 73.09 -6.66
CA SER A 674 9.27 73.41 -6.34
C SER A 674 10.22 73.06 -7.50
N PHE A 675 10.00 71.92 -8.16
CA PHE A 675 10.78 71.54 -9.34
C PHE A 675 10.65 72.53 -10.51
N VAL A 676 9.43 73.01 -10.76
CA VAL A 676 9.19 74.00 -11.82
C VAL A 676 9.79 75.34 -11.41
N GLU A 677 9.73 75.73 -10.14
CA GLU A 677 10.41 76.91 -9.62
C GLU A 677 11.94 76.82 -9.77
N GLU A 678 12.56 75.66 -9.59
CA GLU A 678 13.99 75.44 -9.83
C GLU A 678 14.39 75.63 -11.30
N ILE A 679 13.60 75.10 -12.24
CA ILE A 679 13.81 75.31 -13.68
C ILE A 679 13.64 76.78 -14.06
N LEU A 680 12.68 77.46 -13.42
CA LEU A 680 12.37 78.86 -13.65
C LEU A 680 13.25 79.81 -12.82
N HIS A 681 14.16 79.29 -12.00
CA HIS A 681 14.94 80.13 -11.09
C HIS A 681 15.95 80.96 -11.88
N ASP A 682 15.76 82.28 -11.84
CA ASP A 682 16.68 83.25 -12.44
C ASP A 682 17.99 83.29 -11.64
N VAL A 683 19.00 82.51 -12.05
CA VAL A 683 20.35 82.61 -11.50
C VAL A 683 21.15 83.64 -12.31
N GLY A 684 21.17 84.89 -11.84
CA GLY A 684 21.88 85.99 -12.50
C GLY A 684 21.16 86.55 -13.73
N ASP A 685 21.87 86.72 -14.85
CA ASP A 685 21.31 87.18 -16.15
C ASP A 685 20.74 86.02 -17.01
N TYR A 686 20.73 84.80 -16.49
CA TYR A 686 20.25 83.63 -17.25
C TYR A 686 18.74 83.45 -17.05
N ARG A 687 18.01 83.61 -18.16
CA ARG A 687 16.58 83.30 -18.27
C ARG A 687 16.42 82.18 -19.28
N PRO A 688 15.74 81.07 -18.95
CA PRO A 688 15.59 79.97 -19.89
C PRO A 688 14.89 80.44 -21.18
N SER A 689 15.40 79.98 -22.32
CA SER A 689 14.82 80.22 -23.64
C SER A 689 13.46 79.54 -23.77
N ASP A 690 12.60 80.06 -24.65
CA ASP A 690 11.33 79.39 -24.97
C ASP A 690 11.57 78.01 -25.59
N GLU A 691 12.71 77.80 -26.27
CA GLU A 691 13.14 76.50 -26.78
C GLU A 691 13.54 75.53 -25.66
N GLU A 692 14.25 76.01 -24.63
CA GLU A 692 14.66 75.19 -23.46
C GLU A 692 13.44 74.77 -22.62
N LEU A 693 12.45 75.66 -22.46
CA LEU A 693 11.19 75.34 -21.80
C LEU A 693 10.36 74.32 -22.60
N CYS A 694 10.29 74.47 -23.92
CA CYS A 694 9.64 73.47 -24.78
C CYS A 694 10.34 72.11 -24.67
N GLN A 695 11.68 72.09 -24.64
CA GLN A 695 12.44 70.86 -24.47
C GLN A 695 12.16 70.21 -23.12
N ALA A 696 12.16 70.96 -22.01
CA ALA A 696 11.83 70.44 -20.68
C ALA A 696 10.40 69.86 -20.61
N ILE A 697 9.42 70.48 -21.29
CA ILE A 697 8.05 69.94 -21.40
C ILE A 697 8.05 68.59 -22.14
N TYR A 698 8.74 68.50 -23.27
CA TYR A 698 8.84 67.25 -24.03
C TYR A 698 9.56 66.15 -23.25
N GLU A 699 10.60 66.51 -22.47
CA GLU A 699 11.33 65.57 -21.62
C GLU A 699 10.44 65.02 -20.49
N GLU A 700 9.67 65.88 -19.80
CA GLU A 700 8.75 65.44 -18.74
C GLU A 700 7.61 64.55 -19.27
N LEU A 701 7.03 64.88 -20.43
CA LEU A 701 6.01 64.03 -21.09
C LEU A 701 6.61 62.69 -21.56
N ALA A 702 7.84 62.70 -22.09
CA ALA A 702 8.53 61.48 -22.48
C ALA A 702 8.88 60.60 -21.27
N ASN A 703 9.20 61.21 -20.13
CA ASN A 703 9.46 60.49 -18.87
C ASN A 703 8.18 59.89 -18.29
N GLU A 704 7.04 60.58 -18.41
CA GLU A 704 5.71 60.03 -18.07
C GLU A 704 5.40 58.76 -18.88
N GLU A 705 5.58 58.82 -20.20
CA GLU A 705 5.31 57.67 -21.08
C GLU A 705 6.25 56.48 -20.79
N LYS A 706 7.55 56.75 -20.58
CA LYS A 706 8.53 55.72 -20.17
C LYS A 706 8.15 55.07 -18.85
N LEU A 707 7.69 55.85 -17.86
CA LEU A 707 7.26 55.34 -16.56
C LEU A 707 6.01 54.46 -16.70
N LEU A 708 5.05 54.87 -17.51
CA LEU A 708 3.86 54.07 -17.79
C LEU A 708 4.18 52.75 -18.51
N LEU A 709 5.24 52.70 -19.32
CA LEU A 709 5.72 51.46 -19.96
C LEU A 709 6.52 50.56 -19.01
N ALA A 710 7.30 51.16 -18.09
CA ALA A 710 8.13 50.42 -17.15
C ALA A 710 7.32 49.79 -15.99
N LEU A 711 6.32 50.52 -15.47
CA LEU A 711 5.49 50.05 -14.36
C LEU A 711 4.21 49.38 -14.88
N PRO A 712 4.02 48.06 -14.67
CA PRO A 712 2.76 47.39 -14.99
C PRO A 712 1.64 47.76 -13.99
N GLU A 713 0.40 47.52 -14.38
CA GLU A 713 -0.76 47.67 -13.48
C GLU A 713 -0.85 46.55 -12.44
N VAL A 714 -0.44 45.34 -12.84
CA VAL A 714 -0.49 44.11 -12.03
C VAL A 714 0.74 43.26 -12.35
N THR A 715 1.39 42.72 -11.32
CA THR A 715 2.53 41.81 -11.44
C THR A 715 2.29 40.56 -10.58
N ASP A 716 2.48 39.38 -11.17
CA ASP A 716 2.35 38.11 -10.46
C ASP A 716 3.72 37.63 -9.95
N ILE A 717 3.78 37.29 -8.67
CA ILE A 717 4.97 36.81 -7.97
C ILE A 717 4.58 35.60 -7.11
N GLY A 718 4.77 34.40 -7.66
CA GLY A 718 4.50 33.17 -6.94
C GLY A 718 3.02 33.02 -6.57
N ILE A 719 2.73 33.00 -5.27
CA ILE A 719 1.37 32.91 -4.71
C ILE A 719 0.65 34.28 -4.66
N PHE A 720 1.39 35.38 -4.85
CA PHE A 720 0.90 36.76 -4.75
C PHE A 720 0.67 37.37 -6.13
N THR A 721 -0.41 38.14 -6.24
CA THR A 721 -0.64 39.11 -7.31
C THR A 721 -0.54 40.50 -6.69
N ILE A 722 0.35 41.33 -7.22
CA ILE A 722 0.65 42.66 -6.68
C ILE A 722 0.07 43.72 -7.62
N VAL A 723 -0.84 44.54 -7.11
CA VAL A 723 -1.49 45.63 -7.85
C VAL A 723 -0.73 46.93 -7.59
N CYS A 724 -0.32 47.59 -8.67
CA CYS A 724 0.45 48.83 -8.64
C CYS A 724 -0.30 50.01 -9.29
N LYS A 725 -1.58 49.83 -9.64
CA LYS A 725 -2.40 50.78 -10.41
C LYS A 725 -2.40 52.21 -9.84
N ASP A 726 -2.64 52.36 -8.54
CA ASP A 726 -2.71 53.68 -7.90
C ASP A 726 -1.33 54.33 -7.82
N THR A 727 -0.30 53.56 -7.46
CA THR A 727 1.10 54.00 -7.40
C THR A 727 1.59 54.47 -8.77
N ARG A 728 1.33 53.68 -9.82
CA ARG A 728 1.61 54.03 -11.22
C ARG A 728 0.92 55.34 -11.61
N ARG A 729 -0.34 55.54 -11.23
CA ARG A 729 -1.09 56.77 -11.50
C ARG A 729 -0.50 57.97 -10.77
N ILE A 730 -0.13 57.83 -9.49
CA ILE A 730 0.43 58.92 -8.68
C ILE A 730 1.77 59.39 -9.26
N LEU A 731 2.67 58.45 -9.59
CA LEU A 731 3.98 58.78 -10.16
C LEU A 731 3.88 59.41 -11.56
N ALA A 732 3.02 58.86 -12.43
CA ALA A 732 2.76 59.47 -13.74
C ALA A 732 2.15 60.89 -13.61
N ALA A 733 1.24 61.07 -12.65
CA ALA A 733 0.64 62.38 -12.40
C ALA A 733 1.66 63.44 -11.95
N LYS A 734 2.78 63.08 -11.31
CA LYS A 734 3.84 64.02 -10.95
C LYS A 734 4.50 64.63 -12.19
N HIS A 735 4.89 63.80 -13.15
CA HIS A 735 5.43 64.25 -14.45
C HIS A 735 4.40 65.08 -15.23
N GLY A 736 3.16 64.60 -15.34
CA GLY A 736 2.10 65.31 -16.03
C GLY A 736 1.75 66.67 -15.40
N THR A 737 1.77 66.77 -14.07
CA THR A 737 1.53 68.04 -13.35
C THR A 737 2.69 69.01 -13.56
N ALA A 738 3.94 68.55 -13.53
CA ALA A 738 5.11 69.38 -13.82
C ALA A 738 5.08 69.92 -15.25
N ALA A 739 4.80 69.07 -16.24
CA ALA A 739 4.64 69.47 -17.63
C ALA A 739 3.51 70.51 -17.80
N HIS A 740 2.37 70.32 -17.13
CA HIS A 740 1.26 71.27 -17.16
C HIS A 740 1.66 72.65 -16.60
N LEU A 741 2.38 72.69 -15.47
CA LEU A 741 2.84 73.94 -14.86
C LEU A 741 3.85 74.69 -15.76
N LEU A 742 4.73 73.98 -16.45
CA LEU A 742 5.66 74.55 -17.43
C LEU A 742 4.91 75.12 -18.65
N VAL A 743 3.92 74.40 -19.18
CA VAL A 743 3.05 74.88 -20.26
C VAL A 743 2.30 76.14 -19.83
N GLU A 744 1.75 76.15 -18.61
CA GLU A 744 1.04 77.32 -18.09
C GLU A 744 1.96 78.53 -17.96
N HIS A 745 3.21 78.33 -17.52
CA HIS A 745 4.22 79.38 -17.47
C HIS A 745 4.56 79.93 -18.86
N LEU A 746 4.78 79.06 -19.86
CA LEU A 746 5.05 79.47 -21.24
C LEU A 746 3.89 80.28 -21.83
N VAL A 747 2.65 79.84 -21.60
CA VAL A 747 1.45 80.57 -22.04
C VAL A 747 1.37 81.97 -21.41
N ARG A 748 1.66 82.11 -20.11
CA ARG A 748 1.70 83.42 -19.45
C ARG A 748 2.80 84.31 -20.03
N ARG A 749 3.99 83.77 -20.31
CA ARG A 749 5.11 84.48 -20.93
C ARG A 749 4.78 84.98 -22.33
N MET A 750 4.20 84.13 -23.18
CA MET A 750 3.78 84.50 -24.54
C MET A 750 2.69 85.56 -24.53
N ARG A 751 1.69 85.46 -23.63
CA ARG A 751 0.68 86.51 -23.47
C ARG A 751 1.30 87.85 -23.11
N LYS A 752 2.25 87.88 -22.18
CA LYS A 752 2.96 89.11 -21.80
C LYS A 752 3.74 89.70 -22.98
N GLN A 753 4.48 88.89 -23.74
CA GLN A 753 5.17 89.34 -24.95
C GLN A 753 4.20 89.89 -26.01
N MET A 754 3.03 89.26 -26.19
CA MET A 754 1.98 89.77 -27.09
C MET A 754 1.41 91.11 -26.59
N GLU A 755 1.18 91.25 -25.29
CA GLU A 755 0.73 92.52 -24.68
C GLU A 755 1.77 93.63 -24.82
N ASP A 756 3.05 93.32 -24.58
CA ASP A 756 4.17 94.26 -24.72
C ASP A 756 4.32 94.71 -26.18
N THR A 757 4.35 93.77 -27.13
CA THR A 757 4.41 94.11 -28.58
C THR A 757 3.19 94.87 -29.05
N LEU A 758 1.98 94.54 -28.58
CA LEU A 758 0.78 95.32 -28.88
C LEU A 758 0.87 96.73 -28.31
N SER A 759 1.43 96.90 -27.11
CA SER A 759 1.68 98.21 -26.51
C SER A 759 2.69 99.01 -27.33
N ASP A 760 3.77 98.38 -27.80
CA ASP A 760 4.77 99.00 -28.68
C ASP A 760 4.14 99.44 -30.02
N PHE A 761 3.34 98.58 -30.66
CA PHE A 761 2.61 98.93 -31.88
C PHE A 761 1.59 100.05 -31.65
N GLN A 762 0.89 100.06 -30.52
CA GLN A 762 -0.01 101.15 -30.14
C GLN A 762 0.76 102.46 -29.92
N SER A 763 1.96 102.40 -29.35
CA SER A 763 2.83 103.57 -29.16
C SER A 763 3.33 104.13 -30.50
N LEU A 764 3.78 103.26 -31.42
CA LEU A 764 4.19 103.63 -32.78
C LEU A 764 3.02 104.21 -33.59
N LEU A 765 1.82 103.62 -33.45
CA LEU A 765 0.62 104.13 -34.10
C LEU A 765 0.22 105.50 -33.53
N ALA A 766 0.34 105.69 -32.21
CA ALA A 766 0.13 106.99 -31.58
C ALA A 766 1.15 108.04 -32.06
N GLU A 767 2.40 107.66 -32.32
CA GLU A 767 3.41 108.54 -32.93
C GLU A 767 3.11 108.85 -34.40
N LEU A 768 2.71 107.86 -35.20
CA LEU A 768 2.33 108.03 -36.62
C LEU A 768 1.04 108.86 -36.79
N CYS A 769 0.11 108.79 -35.84
CA CYS A 769 -1.11 109.60 -35.83
C CYS A 769 -0.90 111.03 -35.32
N ARG A 770 0.29 111.38 -34.82
CA ARG A 770 0.63 112.79 -34.55
C ARG A 770 0.74 113.52 -35.89
N ALA A 771 -0.01 114.61 -36.04
CA ALA A 771 0.07 115.44 -37.24
C ALA A 771 1.53 115.90 -37.48
N PRO A 772 2.08 115.75 -38.70
CA PRO A 772 3.46 116.08 -38.99
C PRO A 772 3.70 117.57 -38.73
N ARG A 773 4.67 117.87 -37.86
CA ARG A 773 5.17 119.23 -37.70
C ARG A 773 6.28 119.41 -38.73
N THR A 774 5.92 120.05 -39.86
CA THR A 774 6.73 120.53 -40.99
C THR A 774 7.34 119.49 -41.95
N ALA A 775 7.27 119.79 -43.25
CA ALA A 775 8.01 119.11 -44.32
C ALA A 775 9.40 119.77 -44.46
N GLU A 776 10.41 119.09 -43.96
CA GLU A 776 11.82 119.19 -44.42
C GLU A 776 12.40 117.78 -44.50
#